data_AF-A0A926S3N2-F1
#
_entry.id   AF-A0A926S3N2-F1
#
_cell.length_a   1.000
_cell.length_b   1.000
_cell.length_c   1.000
_cell.angle_alpha   90.00
_cell.angle_beta   90.00
_cell.angle_gamma   90.00
#
_symmetry.space_group_name_H-M   'P 1'
#
loop_
_entity.id
_entity.type
_entity.pdbx_description
1 polymer ?
#
loop_
_entity_poly.entity_id
_entity_poly.type
_entity_poly.pdbx_seq_one_letter_code
_entity_poly.pdbx_strand_id
1 'polypeptide(L)'
;MRALRFPILIAIALFAFSCKKATLFEKVASSHSNIKFNNNIVENDSINPLDMLNIYNGGGVGVGDFNNDGLQDLYFVGNAVSNKLYINKGDMVFDDVTDKAGVGGKGGWGRGVAVFDINNDGFKDIYVCNTLLNNPVKRVNLLYINLGPDKDGVPHFKEQAAAYGLDINVHSTMASFFDYDNDGDLDMYLTVNEAKSTDNTSAFRPIITDGSARSTGRLYRNDYNAALKHAVYTNVSKQAGILIEGYGHATSIADINRDGWKDIYVTNDFLPSNILYINNHDGTFTDRTREYFKHTATSAMGQDIQDINNDGLADVFELDMDPEDNYRKKMFMPGTQYQLYQNFDNYGYQYQYNHNTLQLNQGPRLGQNDSIGAPVFSEIAFLSGVAQTDWSWGPMITDFDNDGFRDIVVTNGYPRDVTDHDFITFREESYAVATKKQVLDQIPVVKIPNYAFRNTGTLQFEDVSKKWGVDEPSFSNGATYADLDNDGAMDMIINNINSEASIYRNTLRENNKDDSHYLHIQFKGDEQNKDGIGAWADIYYNNGKHQVYENSPFRGYLSTIQNIANFGLGKVTRIDSVVIKWQNGKQQKLQNVKVDQTLTVTIADAKIGYSFDAPKINTQSLFTEVTKNAGINYIHKSDDFIDFNIQKLIPHKLSEYSPAIAVGDINGDGFDDMVVGGTSKYPAQLFLQQASGKFIQREMLATVPSGGTKFKDEGLLLFDADGDGDLDLYVASGGYEQEPGSISYQDRVYMNNGKGDFTLQPDALPANFTSKLCVKAVDYDKNGKLDLFVSGRVQPWEYPKPVSSLILRNDSKPGQIKFTDVTPTVAKGLTNIGLVCDAAFTDYDNDGWPDLVITGEWMPVKFFKNDHGIFKDQTEGTGIANQLGWWNTITGADFDHDGDIDYIVGNTGLNTFYKATDQYPMYITAKDFDNNHSYDAFPSVFLKDKKGVMQEFPAHTREDIVKQMISMRIKFQNFKSYAVATMDSVITPEMRKGAIRLKANMLQSCYLRNDGKGKFTMIPLPEAAQISQLSGMVVDDFDGDGNLDVALSGNDFGTEVSTGRYDAFNGLLLKGDGKGGFKPLTIQQSGIYIPGDGKALVKLRGAKGQYLLAASQYKAALKLFELKKPVSTVKLQPLDMFATIKYKNGKAEKREFYNGGSFLSQSARFFNTDKSMASVTVTDNTGHARSILLN
;
A
#
# COMPACT_ATOMS: atom_id res chain seq x y z
N MET A 1 -31.39 55.84 30.79
CA MET A 1 -30.32 54.86 30.52
C MET A 1 -30.73 53.37 30.63
N ARG A 2 -32.03 53.01 30.69
CA ARG A 2 -32.48 51.59 30.64
C ARG A 2 -33.03 51.13 29.28
N ALA A 3 -33.32 52.05 28.35
CA ALA A 3 -33.94 51.73 27.04
C ALA A 3 -32.94 51.37 25.91
N LEU A 4 -31.62 51.53 26.11
CA LEU A 4 -30.60 51.20 25.10
C LEU A 4 -29.89 49.85 25.34
N ARG A 5 -30.12 49.16 26.47
CA ARG A 5 -29.41 47.91 26.78
C ARG A 5 -29.93 46.70 26.00
N PHE A 6 -31.23 46.66 25.69
CA PHE A 6 -31.86 45.55 24.99
C PHE A 6 -31.47 45.45 23.50
N PRO A 7 -31.47 46.54 22.70
CA PRO A 7 -31.02 46.47 21.31
C PRO A 7 -29.50 46.25 21.17
N ILE A 8 -28.69 46.73 22.14
CA ILE A 8 -27.24 46.47 22.16
C ILE A 8 -26.92 45.01 22.48
N LEU A 9 -27.69 44.36 23.37
CA LEU A 9 -27.55 42.92 23.63
C LEU A 9 -27.98 42.06 22.43
N ILE A 10 -29.01 42.47 21.68
CA ILE A 10 -29.41 41.81 20.43
C ILE A 10 -28.37 42.02 19.33
N ALA A 11 -27.81 43.24 19.20
CA ALA A 11 -26.73 43.50 18.25
C ALA A 11 -25.44 42.75 18.62
N ILE A 12 -25.06 42.66 19.89
CA ILE A 12 -23.90 41.87 20.35
C ILE A 12 -24.16 40.37 20.17
N ALA A 13 -25.38 39.88 20.38
CA ALA A 13 -25.74 38.49 20.08
C ALA A 13 -25.67 38.23 18.56
N LEU A 14 -26.16 39.15 17.72
CA LEU A 14 -26.07 39.05 16.25
C LEU A 14 -24.62 39.11 15.75
N PHE A 15 -23.76 39.96 16.32
CA PHE A 15 -22.33 40.00 16.02
C PHE A 15 -21.57 38.78 16.56
N ALA A 16 -21.97 38.21 17.71
CA ALA A 16 -21.40 36.98 18.25
C ALA A 16 -21.79 35.73 17.44
N PHE A 17 -22.95 35.74 16.76
CA PHE A 17 -23.36 34.69 15.82
C PHE A 17 -22.82 34.89 14.39
N SER A 18 -22.20 36.04 14.08
CA SER A 18 -21.71 36.37 12.73
C SER A 18 -20.25 35.97 12.46
N CYS A 19 -19.49 35.53 13.46
CA CYS A 19 -18.11 35.06 13.26
C CYS A 19 -18.07 33.53 13.06
N LYS A 20 -18.72 33.02 12.01
CA LYS A 20 -18.35 31.71 11.48
C LYS A 20 -17.05 31.89 10.70
N LYS A 21 -16.05 31.05 10.98
CA LYS A 21 -14.79 31.03 10.24
C LYS A 21 -15.12 30.59 8.80
N ALA A 22 -14.64 31.32 7.80
CA ALA A 22 -14.84 30.94 6.40
C ALA A 22 -14.23 29.55 6.14
N THR A 23 -15.00 28.69 5.48
CA THR A 23 -14.63 27.34 5.03
C THR A 23 -14.38 27.37 3.52
N LEU A 24 -13.68 26.37 2.98
CA LEU A 24 -13.48 26.26 1.53
C LEU A 24 -14.82 26.14 0.79
N PHE A 25 -15.68 25.23 1.27
CA PHE A 25 -17.01 25.04 0.72
C PHE A 25 -18.08 25.73 1.55
N GLU A 26 -19.03 26.32 0.84
CA GLU A 26 -20.27 26.87 1.39
C GLU A 26 -21.46 26.06 0.84
N LYS A 27 -22.25 25.47 1.74
CA LYS A 27 -23.48 24.77 1.34
C LYS A 27 -24.51 25.77 0.83
N VAL A 28 -24.91 25.64 -0.43
CA VAL A 28 -25.94 26.47 -1.05
C VAL A 28 -27.30 26.02 -0.55
N ALA A 29 -28.05 26.93 0.08
CA ALA A 29 -29.39 26.63 0.56
C ALA A 29 -30.32 26.32 -0.62
N SER A 30 -31.16 25.29 -0.49
CA SER A 30 -32.13 24.91 -1.53
C SER A 30 -33.20 25.98 -1.79
N SER A 31 -33.40 26.94 -0.87
CA SER A 31 -34.22 28.13 -1.10
C SER A 31 -33.58 29.16 -2.03
N HIS A 32 -32.26 29.07 -2.25
CA HIS A 32 -31.51 29.87 -3.22
C HIS A 32 -31.35 29.08 -4.52
N SER A 33 -30.85 27.85 -4.45
CA SER A 33 -30.57 27.06 -5.65
C SER A 33 -31.79 26.51 -6.37
N ASN A 34 -32.95 26.47 -5.70
CA ASN A 34 -34.18 25.78 -6.14
C ASN A 34 -34.02 24.26 -6.35
N ILE A 35 -32.88 23.66 -5.99
CA ILE A 35 -32.70 22.21 -6.02
C ILE A 35 -33.36 21.62 -4.77
N LYS A 36 -34.53 21.02 -4.97
CA LYS A 36 -35.36 20.37 -3.93
C LYS A 36 -35.41 18.84 -4.06
N PHE A 37 -34.54 18.28 -4.90
CA PHE A 37 -34.47 16.84 -5.10
C PHE A 37 -34.17 16.12 -3.78
N ASN A 38 -34.92 15.07 -3.47
CA ASN A 38 -34.75 14.22 -2.30
C ASN A 38 -34.98 12.77 -2.73
N ASN A 39 -33.93 11.94 -2.62
CA ASN A 39 -34.01 10.53 -2.96
C ASN A 39 -34.66 9.75 -1.80
N ASN A 40 -35.98 9.89 -1.69
CA ASN A 40 -36.74 9.35 -0.58
C ASN A 40 -37.09 7.86 -0.81
N ILE A 41 -36.67 7.01 0.12
CA ILE A 41 -36.94 5.57 0.14
C ILE A 41 -37.83 5.25 1.35
N VAL A 42 -39.03 4.74 1.07
CA VAL A 42 -40.01 4.35 2.10
C VAL A 42 -40.00 2.83 2.27
N GLU A 43 -39.50 2.37 3.42
CA GLU A 43 -39.52 0.95 3.80
C GLU A 43 -40.95 0.41 3.97
N ASN A 44 -41.18 -0.84 3.58
CA ASN A 44 -42.42 -1.58 3.83
C ASN A 44 -42.15 -3.10 3.82
N ASP A 45 -43.21 -3.90 3.98
CA ASP A 45 -43.10 -5.37 4.05
C ASP A 45 -42.42 -6.02 2.83
N SER A 46 -42.46 -5.38 1.65
CA SER A 46 -41.86 -5.87 0.40
C SER A 46 -40.57 -5.13 0.00
N ILE A 47 -40.32 -3.94 0.56
CA ILE A 47 -39.14 -3.11 0.27
C ILE A 47 -38.45 -2.82 1.61
N ASN A 48 -37.49 -3.65 1.97
CA ASN A 48 -36.77 -3.55 3.25
C ASN A 48 -35.35 -4.16 3.13
N PRO A 49 -34.40 -3.75 3.97
CA PRO A 49 -33.01 -4.20 3.90
C PRO A 49 -32.78 -5.67 4.27
N LEU A 50 -33.77 -6.37 4.84
CA LEU A 50 -33.64 -7.81 5.13
C LEU A 50 -33.90 -8.67 3.89
N ASP A 51 -34.81 -8.25 3.00
CA ASP A 51 -35.11 -8.97 1.77
C ASP A 51 -34.33 -8.45 0.56
N MET A 52 -33.96 -7.15 0.59
CA MET A 52 -33.34 -6.43 -0.51
C MET A 52 -31.97 -5.89 -0.09
N LEU A 53 -30.91 -6.66 -0.37
CA LEU A 53 -29.53 -6.32 0.02
C LEU A 53 -29.09 -4.92 -0.46
N ASN A 54 -29.43 -4.56 -1.70
CA ASN A 54 -28.95 -3.33 -2.35
C ASN A 54 -29.95 -2.15 -2.31
N ILE A 55 -30.91 -2.16 -1.37
CA ILE A 55 -31.95 -1.12 -1.29
C ILE A 55 -31.36 0.30 -1.09
N TYR A 56 -30.20 0.42 -0.43
CA TYR A 56 -29.61 1.70 -0.06
C TYR A 56 -28.35 2.07 -0.85
N ASN A 57 -28.16 1.49 -2.02
CA ASN A 57 -26.97 1.74 -2.84
C ASN A 57 -27.05 3.06 -3.63
N GLY A 58 -28.09 3.86 -3.40
CA GLY A 58 -28.20 5.24 -3.88
C GLY A 58 -28.45 5.42 -5.38
N GLY A 59 -28.50 6.68 -5.81
CA GLY A 59 -28.60 7.11 -7.21
C GLY A 59 -27.49 8.11 -7.54
N GLY A 60 -27.05 8.11 -8.79
CA GLY A 60 -25.99 8.99 -9.28
C GLY A 60 -26.44 10.43 -9.58
N VAL A 61 -25.47 11.25 -9.98
CA VAL A 61 -25.67 12.59 -10.51
C VAL A 61 -24.90 12.73 -11.82
N GLY A 62 -25.56 13.23 -12.86
CA GLY A 62 -24.95 13.51 -14.16
C GLY A 62 -24.75 15.02 -14.34
N VAL A 63 -23.59 15.41 -14.86
CA VAL A 63 -23.26 16.80 -15.21
C VAL A 63 -23.12 16.91 -16.72
N GLY A 64 -23.69 17.96 -17.30
CA GLY A 64 -23.46 18.32 -18.70
C GLY A 64 -24.12 19.64 -19.05
N ASP A 65 -23.68 20.28 -20.12
CA ASP A 65 -24.34 21.46 -20.69
C ASP A 65 -25.43 20.98 -21.67
N PHE A 66 -26.67 20.82 -21.19
CA PHE A 66 -27.73 20.17 -21.99
C PHE A 66 -28.38 21.12 -22.99
N ASN A 67 -28.22 22.44 -22.83
CA ASN A 67 -28.78 23.47 -23.69
C ASN A 67 -27.70 24.28 -24.46
N ASN A 68 -26.42 23.94 -24.28
CA ASN A 68 -25.26 24.58 -24.91
C ASN A 68 -25.13 26.08 -24.59
N ASP A 69 -25.46 26.48 -23.34
CA ASP A 69 -25.35 27.87 -22.88
C ASP A 69 -24.01 28.18 -22.16
N GLY A 70 -23.16 27.18 -21.97
CA GLY A 70 -21.85 27.30 -21.33
C GLY A 70 -21.88 27.14 -19.81
N LEU A 71 -23.04 26.83 -19.21
CA LEU A 71 -23.17 26.48 -17.80
C LEU A 71 -23.38 24.98 -17.64
N GLN A 72 -22.83 24.41 -16.56
CA GLN A 72 -23.05 22.99 -16.25
C GLN A 72 -24.41 22.80 -15.58
N ASP A 73 -25.26 21.96 -16.18
CA ASP A 73 -26.57 21.54 -15.67
C ASP A 73 -26.47 20.21 -14.89
N LEU A 74 -27.52 19.89 -14.14
CA LEU A 74 -27.53 18.73 -13.24
C LEU A 74 -28.71 17.78 -13.51
N TYR A 75 -28.41 16.48 -13.62
CA TYR A 75 -29.41 15.41 -13.69
C TYR A 75 -29.28 14.46 -12.49
N PHE A 76 -30.31 14.43 -11.62
CA PHE A 76 -30.36 13.55 -10.45
C PHE A 76 -31.16 12.28 -10.75
N VAL A 77 -30.60 11.14 -10.35
CA VAL A 77 -31.28 9.85 -10.41
C VAL A 77 -31.96 9.52 -9.07
N GLY A 78 -33.23 9.14 -9.14
CA GLY A 78 -34.03 8.69 -8.00
C GLY A 78 -34.16 7.17 -7.94
N ASN A 79 -34.05 6.61 -6.74
CA ASN A 79 -34.29 5.18 -6.52
C ASN A 79 -35.80 4.86 -6.53
N ALA A 80 -36.57 5.43 -5.61
CA ALA A 80 -38.02 5.20 -5.53
C ALA A 80 -38.85 6.43 -5.95
N VAL A 81 -38.19 7.46 -6.49
CA VAL A 81 -38.77 8.75 -6.89
C VAL A 81 -38.41 9.08 -8.34
N SER A 82 -39.08 10.08 -8.94
CA SER A 82 -38.75 10.57 -10.28
C SER A 82 -37.32 11.13 -10.33
N ASN A 83 -36.59 10.84 -11.41
CA ASN A 83 -35.37 11.57 -11.75
C ASN A 83 -35.69 13.04 -12.02
N LYS A 84 -34.67 13.91 -11.94
CA LYS A 84 -34.83 15.36 -12.11
C LYS A 84 -33.73 16.00 -12.95
N LEU A 85 -34.11 16.86 -13.89
CA LEU A 85 -33.20 17.70 -14.68
C LEU A 85 -33.32 19.16 -14.25
N TYR A 86 -32.19 19.76 -13.88
CA TYR A 86 -32.05 21.13 -13.43
C TYR A 86 -31.16 21.91 -14.37
N ILE A 87 -31.71 22.97 -14.99
CA ILE A 87 -30.93 23.87 -15.86
C ILE A 87 -30.33 25.00 -15.03
N ASN A 88 -29.03 25.18 -15.12
CA ASN A 88 -28.29 26.22 -14.43
C ASN A 88 -28.61 27.59 -15.05
N LYS A 89 -28.92 28.58 -14.20
CA LYS A 89 -29.24 29.95 -14.59
C LYS A 89 -28.16 30.96 -14.20
N GLY A 90 -27.02 30.47 -13.69
CA GLY A 90 -25.97 31.26 -13.06
C GLY A 90 -26.26 31.52 -11.58
N ASP A 91 -25.25 32.04 -10.87
CA ASP A 91 -25.32 32.39 -9.45
C ASP A 91 -25.82 31.23 -8.54
N MET A 92 -25.51 29.99 -8.91
CA MET A 92 -25.98 28.77 -8.24
C MET A 92 -27.51 28.60 -8.19
N VAL A 93 -28.24 29.22 -9.12
CA VAL A 93 -29.71 29.11 -9.24
C VAL A 93 -30.06 28.15 -10.38
N PHE A 94 -31.02 27.26 -10.15
CA PHE A 94 -31.42 26.24 -11.13
C PHE A 94 -32.93 26.22 -11.37
N ASP A 95 -33.35 25.80 -12.56
CA ASP A 95 -34.75 25.55 -12.91
C ASP A 95 -35.00 24.05 -13.10
N ASP A 96 -35.96 23.48 -12.35
CA ASP A 96 -36.47 22.12 -12.62
C ASP A 96 -37.28 22.11 -13.91
N VAL A 97 -36.73 21.51 -14.97
CA VAL A 97 -37.39 21.39 -16.29
C VAL A 97 -37.87 19.97 -16.59
N THR A 98 -37.81 19.06 -15.61
CA THR A 98 -37.99 17.61 -15.81
C THR A 98 -39.22 17.24 -16.63
N ASP A 99 -40.38 17.79 -16.28
CA ASP A 99 -41.65 17.46 -16.94
C ASP A 99 -41.72 18.01 -18.36
N LYS A 100 -41.11 19.18 -18.61
CA LYS A 100 -41.03 19.79 -19.94
C LYS A 100 -40.05 19.02 -20.83
N ALA A 101 -38.93 18.59 -20.26
CA ALA A 101 -37.85 17.88 -20.95
C ALA A 101 -38.17 16.40 -21.21
N GLY A 102 -39.06 15.78 -20.42
CA GLY A 102 -39.53 14.41 -20.61
C GLY A 102 -38.64 13.32 -20.01
N VAL A 103 -37.86 13.63 -18.97
CA VAL A 103 -36.75 12.80 -18.46
C VAL A 103 -36.96 12.24 -17.04
N GLY A 104 -38.21 12.07 -16.60
CA GLY A 104 -38.56 11.65 -15.22
C GLY A 104 -38.28 10.17 -14.84
N GLY A 105 -37.61 9.38 -15.68
CA GLY A 105 -37.16 8.02 -15.32
C GLY A 105 -38.21 6.89 -15.44
N LYS A 106 -39.43 7.17 -15.93
CA LYS A 106 -40.50 6.19 -16.21
C LYS A 106 -40.87 5.23 -15.04
N GLY A 107 -40.57 5.61 -13.79
CA GLY A 107 -40.96 4.86 -12.58
C GLY A 107 -40.22 3.54 -12.36
N GLY A 108 -39.00 3.43 -12.91
CA GLY A 108 -38.01 2.40 -12.56
C GLY A 108 -37.28 2.71 -11.25
N TRP A 109 -36.39 1.81 -10.82
CA TRP A 109 -35.49 2.06 -9.69
C TRP A 109 -34.12 2.46 -10.22
N GLY A 110 -33.91 3.78 -10.35
CA GLY A 110 -32.72 4.35 -10.95
C GLY A 110 -31.47 4.12 -10.09
N ARG A 111 -30.32 4.03 -10.75
CA ARG A 111 -29.00 3.85 -10.13
C ARG A 111 -27.97 4.80 -10.76
N GLY A 112 -27.07 4.32 -11.60
CA GLY A 112 -26.07 5.15 -12.27
C GLY A 112 -26.60 5.95 -13.45
N VAL A 113 -25.91 7.04 -13.78
CA VAL A 113 -26.15 7.87 -14.97
C VAL A 113 -24.86 8.14 -15.72
N ALA A 114 -24.92 8.05 -17.05
CA ALA A 114 -23.89 8.45 -18.00
C ALA A 114 -24.41 9.65 -18.84
N VAL A 115 -23.61 10.71 -18.95
CA VAL A 115 -23.91 11.91 -19.76
C VAL A 115 -22.83 12.09 -20.82
N PHE A 116 -23.20 12.03 -22.10
CA PHE A 116 -22.30 12.13 -23.25
C PHE A 116 -23.10 12.34 -24.55
N ASP A 117 -22.44 12.68 -25.65
CA ASP A 117 -23.07 12.84 -26.98
C ASP A 117 -23.00 11.51 -27.76
N ILE A 118 -24.06 10.69 -27.74
CA ILE A 118 -24.04 9.33 -28.31
C ILE A 118 -24.17 9.32 -29.83
N ASN A 119 -24.84 10.34 -30.38
CA ASN A 119 -25.16 10.43 -31.81
C ASN A 119 -24.24 11.43 -32.54
N ASN A 120 -23.29 12.03 -31.82
CA ASN A 120 -22.36 13.05 -32.29
C ASN A 120 -23.09 14.23 -32.95
N ASP A 121 -24.18 14.74 -32.37
CA ASP A 121 -24.91 15.91 -32.88
C ASP A 121 -24.53 17.23 -32.20
N GLY A 122 -23.77 17.16 -31.10
CA GLY A 122 -23.33 18.29 -30.29
C GLY A 122 -24.21 18.58 -29.08
N PHE A 123 -25.21 17.76 -28.78
CA PHE A 123 -26.02 17.85 -27.56
C PHE A 123 -25.74 16.66 -26.63
N LYS A 124 -25.79 16.90 -25.31
CA LYS A 124 -25.57 15.83 -24.33
C LYS A 124 -26.82 14.99 -24.15
N ASP A 125 -26.68 13.68 -24.28
CA ASP A 125 -27.68 12.65 -24.02
C ASP A 125 -27.54 12.10 -22.61
N ILE A 126 -28.58 11.39 -22.15
CA ILE A 126 -28.62 10.82 -20.79
C ILE A 126 -28.93 9.33 -20.85
N TYR A 127 -28.02 8.50 -20.34
CA TYR A 127 -28.25 7.07 -20.16
C TYR A 127 -28.39 6.72 -18.66
N VAL A 128 -29.50 6.07 -18.29
CA VAL A 128 -29.85 5.75 -16.90
C VAL A 128 -29.92 4.24 -16.70
N CYS A 129 -29.15 3.73 -15.74
CA CYS A 129 -29.22 2.35 -15.27
C CYS A 129 -30.39 2.16 -14.30
N ASN A 130 -31.17 1.10 -14.50
CA ASN A 130 -32.24 0.68 -13.59
C ASN A 130 -31.94 -0.68 -12.96
N THR A 131 -32.42 -0.90 -11.74
CA THR A 131 -32.15 -2.14 -10.97
C THR A 131 -33.32 -2.53 -10.05
N LEU A 132 -33.04 -3.42 -9.10
CA LEU A 132 -33.79 -3.84 -7.91
C LEU A 132 -35.19 -4.43 -8.10
N LEU A 133 -36.03 -3.85 -8.95
CA LEU A 133 -37.42 -4.27 -9.13
C LEU A 133 -37.50 -5.60 -9.89
N ASN A 134 -38.38 -6.50 -9.42
CA ASN A 134 -38.62 -7.79 -10.06
C ASN A 134 -39.23 -7.67 -11.47
N ASN A 135 -39.99 -6.58 -11.74
CA ASN A 135 -40.59 -6.36 -13.04
C ASN A 135 -39.51 -5.96 -14.07
N PRO A 136 -39.20 -6.81 -15.07
CA PRO A 136 -38.14 -6.53 -16.03
C PRO A 136 -38.41 -5.26 -16.86
N VAL A 137 -39.67 -4.90 -17.13
CA VAL A 137 -40.03 -3.68 -17.87
C VAL A 137 -39.64 -2.42 -17.08
N LYS A 138 -39.80 -2.45 -15.75
CA LYS A 138 -39.37 -1.34 -14.87
C LYS A 138 -37.86 -1.33 -14.59
N ARG A 139 -37.16 -2.36 -15.05
CA ARG A 139 -35.72 -2.52 -14.88
C ARG A 139 -34.95 -2.28 -16.18
N VAL A 140 -35.64 -1.95 -17.27
CA VAL A 140 -35.04 -1.54 -18.54
C VAL A 140 -34.28 -0.23 -18.34
N ASN A 141 -33.00 -0.19 -18.73
CA ASN A 141 -32.20 1.02 -18.79
C ASN A 141 -32.77 1.99 -19.84
N LEU A 142 -32.60 3.30 -19.62
CA LEU A 142 -33.22 4.35 -20.45
C LEU A 142 -32.14 5.17 -21.14
N LEU A 143 -32.31 5.47 -22.42
CA LEU A 143 -31.46 6.38 -23.19
C LEU A 143 -32.32 7.54 -23.67
N TYR A 144 -32.09 8.73 -23.14
CA TYR A 144 -32.75 9.96 -23.55
C TYR A 144 -31.88 10.70 -24.56
N ILE A 145 -32.30 10.70 -25.83
CA ILE A 145 -31.65 11.45 -26.90
C ILE A 145 -32.10 12.91 -26.83
N ASN A 146 -31.15 13.84 -26.74
CA ASN A 146 -31.40 15.27 -26.70
C ASN A 146 -31.71 15.79 -28.11
N LEU A 147 -32.83 16.48 -28.26
CA LEU A 147 -33.29 17.06 -29.53
C LEU A 147 -32.95 18.55 -29.65
N GLY A 148 -32.17 19.06 -28.68
CA GLY A 148 -31.81 20.46 -28.54
C GLY A 148 -32.79 21.29 -27.72
N PRO A 149 -32.39 22.51 -27.34
CA PRO A 149 -33.22 23.42 -26.56
C PRO A 149 -34.34 24.04 -27.39
N ASP A 150 -35.48 24.27 -26.76
CA ASP A 150 -36.49 25.16 -27.30
C ASP A 150 -36.09 26.64 -27.16
N LYS A 151 -36.98 27.53 -27.59
CA LYS A 151 -36.78 29.00 -27.54
C LYS A 151 -36.59 29.56 -26.12
N ASP A 152 -36.99 28.82 -25.09
CA ASP A 152 -36.88 29.21 -23.67
C ASP A 152 -35.64 28.56 -23.01
N GLY A 153 -34.79 27.90 -23.80
CA GLY A 153 -33.57 27.25 -23.35
C GLY A 153 -33.79 25.90 -22.68
N VAL A 154 -34.97 25.28 -22.82
CA VAL A 154 -35.29 23.97 -22.23
C VAL A 154 -34.97 22.86 -23.24
N PRO A 155 -34.05 21.94 -22.93
CA PRO A 155 -33.77 20.79 -23.79
C PRO A 155 -34.92 19.78 -23.79
N HIS A 156 -35.22 19.21 -24.96
CA HIS A 156 -36.27 18.21 -25.15
C HIS A 156 -35.67 16.86 -25.46
N PHE A 157 -36.11 15.81 -24.77
CA PHE A 157 -35.53 14.48 -24.96
C PHE A 157 -36.54 13.48 -25.50
N LYS A 158 -36.01 12.47 -26.21
CA LYS A 158 -36.75 11.29 -26.63
C LYS A 158 -36.08 10.03 -26.11
N GLU A 159 -36.83 9.21 -25.41
CA GLU A 159 -36.33 7.91 -24.95
C GLU A 159 -36.23 6.93 -26.14
N GLN A 160 -35.04 6.38 -26.39
CA GLN A 160 -34.71 5.57 -27.56
C GLN A 160 -33.82 4.35 -27.26
N ALA A 161 -33.76 3.86 -26.01
CA ALA A 161 -32.87 2.75 -25.63
C ALA A 161 -33.03 1.54 -26.56
N ALA A 162 -34.29 1.14 -26.84
CA ALA A 162 -34.58 0.00 -27.73
C ALA A 162 -34.14 0.22 -29.18
N ALA A 163 -34.17 1.46 -29.67
CA ALA A 163 -33.71 1.76 -31.03
C ALA A 163 -32.19 1.56 -31.17
N TYR A 164 -31.45 1.89 -30.10
CA TYR A 164 -29.99 1.76 -30.04
C TYR A 164 -29.52 0.38 -29.54
N GLY A 165 -30.41 -0.55 -29.19
CA GLY A 165 -30.03 -1.85 -28.60
C GLY A 165 -29.57 -1.77 -27.14
N LEU A 166 -29.95 -0.70 -26.44
CA LEU A 166 -29.55 -0.38 -25.07
C LEU A 166 -30.70 -0.49 -24.05
N ASP A 167 -31.84 -1.09 -24.40
CA ASP A 167 -32.98 -1.39 -23.50
C ASP A 167 -32.70 -2.58 -22.57
N ILE A 168 -31.54 -2.57 -21.95
CA ILE A 168 -30.98 -3.65 -21.14
C ILE A 168 -31.72 -3.74 -19.81
N ASN A 169 -32.12 -4.95 -19.39
CA ASN A 169 -32.99 -5.15 -18.23
C ASN A 169 -32.38 -6.00 -17.10
N VAL A 170 -31.05 -6.03 -16.96
CA VAL A 170 -30.40 -6.64 -15.78
C VAL A 170 -30.41 -5.70 -14.59
N HIS A 171 -29.89 -6.16 -13.46
CA HIS A 171 -29.63 -5.33 -12.29
C HIS A 171 -28.38 -4.47 -12.52
N SER A 172 -28.53 -3.46 -13.37
CA SER A 172 -27.46 -2.57 -13.81
C SER A 172 -27.02 -1.63 -12.67
N THR A 173 -25.72 -1.36 -12.57
CA THR A 173 -25.17 -0.40 -11.60
C THR A 173 -24.83 0.91 -12.28
N MET A 174 -23.85 0.93 -13.18
CA MET A 174 -23.44 2.09 -13.98
C MET A 174 -22.99 1.64 -15.37
N ALA A 175 -22.84 2.58 -16.29
CA ALA A 175 -22.30 2.35 -17.64
C ALA A 175 -21.19 3.36 -17.93
N SER A 176 -20.14 2.89 -18.60
CA SER A 176 -19.02 3.70 -19.03
C SER A 176 -18.86 3.56 -20.54
N PHE A 177 -18.79 4.68 -21.25
CA PHE A 177 -18.64 4.71 -22.70
C PHE A 177 -17.19 5.02 -23.08
N PHE A 178 -16.62 4.25 -24.00
CA PHE A 178 -15.22 4.35 -24.40
C PHE A 178 -14.98 3.57 -25.70
N ASP A 179 -13.94 3.93 -26.43
CA ASP A 179 -13.49 3.23 -27.64
C ASP A 179 -12.57 2.06 -27.21
N TYR A 180 -13.07 0.82 -27.23
CA TYR A 180 -12.28 -0.33 -26.73
C TYR A 180 -11.43 -0.99 -27.82
N ASP A 181 -11.81 -0.84 -29.10
CA ASP A 181 -11.09 -1.42 -30.22
C ASP A 181 -10.33 -0.39 -31.09
N ASN A 182 -10.28 0.87 -30.63
CA ASN A 182 -9.58 2.00 -31.25
C ASN A 182 -10.07 2.29 -32.68
N ASP A 183 -11.36 2.08 -32.94
CA ASP A 183 -11.98 2.32 -34.25
C ASP A 183 -12.59 3.72 -34.42
N GLY A 184 -12.61 4.50 -33.33
CA GLY A 184 -13.03 5.89 -33.27
C GLY A 184 -14.42 6.12 -32.67
N ASP A 185 -15.25 5.09 -32.56
CA ASP A 185 -16.58 5.20 -31.97
C ASP A 185 -16.62 4.75 -30.49
N LEU A 186 -17.68 5.12 -29.76
CA LEU A 186 -17.78 4.85 -28.32
C LEU A 186 -18.66 3.62 -28.05
N ASP A 187 -18.01 2.53 -27.65
CA ASP A 187 -18.60 1.33 -27.08
C ASP A 187 -19.06 1.56 -25.63
N MET A 188 -19.59 0.50 -25.00
CA MET A 188 -20.10 0.60 -23.63
C MET A 188 -19.82 -0.64 -22.79
N TYR A 189 -19.25 -0.42 -21.60
CA TYR A 189 -19.22 -1.41 -20.53
C TYR A 189 -20.30 -1.13 -19.48
N LEU A 190 -21.10 -2.15 -19.17
CA LEU A 190 -22.17 -2.12 -18.17
C LEU A 190 -21.75 -2.92 -16.93
N THR A 191 -21.64 -2.24 -15.81
CA THR A 191 -21.45 -2.86 -14.49
C THR A 191 -22.77 -3.47 -14.01
N VAL A 192 -22.73 -4.71 -13.51
CA VAL A 192 -23.93 -5.46 -13.09
C VAL A 192 -23.77 -5.91 -11.64
N ASN A 193 -24.82 -5.77 -10.84
CA ASN A 193 -24.87 -6.30 -9.48
C ASN A 193 -26.24 -6.91 -9.19
N GLU A 194 -26.31 -8.24 -9.30
CA GLU A 194 -27.49 -9.04 -8.98
C GLU A 194 -27.23 -9.99 -7.80
N ALA A 195 -27.14 -9.42 -6.58
CA ALA A 195 -27.15 -10.18 -5.34
C ALA A 195 -28.58 -10.40 -4.83
N LYS A 196 -28.91 -11.62 -4.40
CA LYS A 196 -30.17 -11.96 -3.69
C LYS A 196 -29.90 -12.23 -2.22
N SER A 197 -30.88 -11.94 -1.37
CA SER A 197 -30.81 -12.22 0.07
C SER A 197 -30.64 -13.71 0.43
N THR A 198 -30.92 -14.61 -0.52
CA THR A 198 -30.65 -16.06 -0.39
C THR A 198 -29.26 -16.49 -0.83
N ASP A 199 -28.51 -15.62 -1.50
CA ASP A 199 -27.16 -15.93 -1.96
C ASP A 199 -26.21 -15.86 -0.76
N ASN A 200 -25.30 -16.85 -0.64
CA ASN A 200 -24.21 -16.78 0.33
C ASN A 200 -23.01 -16.10 -0.33
N THR A 201 -23.05 -14.77 -0.40
CA THR A 201 -22.07 -13.95 -1.11
C THR A 201 -20.68 -13.92 -0.45
N SER A 202 -20.57 -14.41 0.79
CA SER A 202 -19.33 -14.47 1.57
C SER A 202 -18.72 -15.88 1.68
N ALA A 203 -19.26 -16.87 0.97
CA ALA A 203 -18.75 -18.25 1.01
C ALA A 203 -17.78 -18.55 -0.13
N PHE A 204 -16.64 -19.14 0.22
CA PHE A 204 -15.67 -19.65 -0.74
C PHE A 204 -16.24 -20.78 -1.59
N ARG A 205 -16.08 -20.67 -2.90
CA ARG A 205 -16.45 -21.66 -3.90
C ARG A 205 -15.61 -21.45 -5.16
N PRO A 206 -15.59 -22.39 -6.12
CA PRO A 206 -14.98 -22.12 -7.42
C PRO A 206 -15.56 -20.86 -8.08
N ILE A 207 -14.68 -20.02 -8.61
CA ILE A 207 -15.05 -18.79 -9.32
C ILE A 207 -15.68 -19.14 -10.67
N ILE A 208 -16.83 -18.55 -10.97
CA ILE A 208 -17.52 -18.71 -12.25
C ILE A 208 -16.87 -17.80 -13.30
N THR A 209 -16.33 -18.40 -14.35
CA THR A 209 -15.53 -17.74 -15.40
C THR A 209 -16.03 -18.03 -16.82
N ASP A 210 -17.23 -18.60 -16.96
CA ASP A 210 -17.83 -19.00 -18.24
C ASP A 210 -18.91 -18.03 -18.74
N GLY A 211 -19.13 -16.91 -18.02
CA GLY A 211 -20.14 -15.89 -18.31
C GLY A 211 -21.57 -16.28 -17.93
N SER A 212 -21.77 -17.41 -17.24
CA SER A 212 -23.12 -17.86 -16.83
C SER A 212 -23.65 -17.17 -15.57
N ALA A 213 -22.80 -16.49 -14.80
CA ALA A 213 -23.20 -15.81 -13.58
C ALA A 213 -24.11 -14.60 -13.87
N ARG A 214 -25.15 -14.42 -13.05
CA ARG A 214 -26.10 -13.30 -13.17
C ARG A 214 -25.45 -11.93 -12.96
N SER A 215 -24.35 -11.91 -12.22
CA SER A 215 -23.60 -10.72 -11.85
C SER A 215 -22.49 -10.37 -12.85
N THR A 216 -22.29 -11.16 -13.91
CA THR A 216 -21.26 -10.87 -14.93
C THR A 216 -21.53 -9.51 -15.60
N GLY A 217 -20.49 -8.66 -15.64
CA GLY A 217 -20.52 -7.41 -16.40
C GLY A 217 -20.74 -7.62 -17.89
N ARG A 218 -21.05 -6.56 -18.64
CA ARG A 218 -21.37 -6.68 -20.07
C ARG A 218 -20.65 -5.65 -20.92
N LEU A 219 -20.02 -6.09 -22.00
CA LEU A 219 -19.45 -5.23 -23.03
C LEU A 219 -20.37 -5.20 -24.25
N TYR A 220 -20.65 -4.00 -24.74
CA TYR A 220 -21.44 -3.74 -25.94
C TYR A 220 -20.60 -2.98 -26.94
N ARG A 221 -20.47 -3.55 -28.13
CA ARG A 221 -19.82 -2.88 -29.25
C ARG A 221 -20.81 -1.97 -29.96
N ASN A 222 -20.38 -0.78 -30.33
CA ASN A 222 -21.13 0.13 -31.17
C ASN A 222 -20.89 -0.21 -32.67
N ASP A 223 -21.98 -0.28 -33.43
CA ASP A 223 -21.92 -0.48 -34.88
C ASP A 223 -22.84 0.54 -35.55
N TYR A 224 -22.31 1.40 -36.44
CA TYR A 224 -23.14 2.37 -37.17
C TYR A 224 -24.12 1.66 -38.12
N ASN A 225 -25.42 1.92 -37.93
CA ASN A 225 -26.45 1.36 -38.80
C ASN A 225 -26.90 2.39 -39.85
N ALA A 226 -26.47 2.21 -41.10
CA ALA A 226 -26.80 3.14 -42.19
C ALA A 226 -28.31 3.27 -42.49
N ALA A 227 -29.12 2.24 -42.21
CA ALA A 227 -30.56 2.29 -42.44
C ALA A 227 -31.29 3.09 -41.36
N LEU A 228 -30.84 2.95 -40.11
CA LEU A 228 -31.40 3.67 -38.96
C LEU A 228 -30.77 5.07 -38.78
N LYS A 229 -29.61 5.30 -39.40
CA LYS A 229 -28.80 6.53 -39.33
C LYS A 229 -28.30 6.88 -37.94
N HIS A 230 -28.06 5.87 -37.11
CA HIS A 230 -27.48 6.00 -35.78
C HIS A 230 -26.77 4.70 -35.38
N ALA A 231 -25.99 4.77 -34.29
CA ALA A 231 -25.34 3.66 -33.63
C ALA A 231 -26.34 2.56 -33.19
N VAL A 232 -25.91 1.30 -33.23
CA VAL A 232 -26.61 0.17 -32.61
C VAL A 232 -25.62 -0.65 -31.80
N TYR A 233 -25.95 -0.88 -30.54
CA TYR A 233 -25.09 -1.56 -29.58
C TYR A 233 -25.38 -3.07 -29.55
N THR A 234 -24.33 -3.88 -29.70
CA THR A 234 -24.41 -5.34 -29.70
C THR A 234 -23.62 -5.91 -28.53
N ASN A 235 -24.23 -6.77 -27.72
CA ASN A 235 -23.51 -7.44 -26.63
C ASN A 235 -22.45 -8.41 -27.18
N VAL A 236 -21.18 -8.12 -26.90
CA VAL A 236 -20.02 -8.90 -27.32
C VAL A 236 -19.25 -9.51 -26.14
N SER A 237 -19.82 -9.50 -24.93
CA SER A 237 -19.14 -9.91 -23.69
C SER A 237 -18.45 -11.27 -23.81
N LYS A 238 -19.14 -12.25 -24.41
CA LYS A 238 -18.58 -13.60 -24.59
C LYS A 238 -17.43 -13.65 -25.57
N GLN A 239 -17.54 -12.90 -26.67
CA GLN A 239 -16.51 -12.81 -27.70
C GLN A 239 -15.27 -12.08 -27.16
N ALA A 240 -15.48 -11.03 -26.35
CA ALA A 240 -14.45 -10.21 -25.76
C ALA A 240 -13.81 -10.80 -24.49
N GLY A 241 -14.32 -11.91 -23.95
CA GLY A 241 -13.77 -12.55 -22.75
C GLY A 241 -14.24 -11.94 -21.42
N ILE A 242 -15.28 -11.10 -21.42
CA ILE A 242 -15.94 -10.57 -20.21
C ILE A 242 -16.88 -11.65 -19.65
N LEU A 243 -16.29 -12.57 -18.88
CA LEU A 243 -16.95 -13.82 -18.47
C LEU A 243 -16.93 -14.07 -16.94
N ILE A 244 -16.21 -13.24 -16.19
CA ILE A 244 -15.96 -13.46 -14.76
C ILE A 244 -17.10 -12.86 -13.94
N GLU A 245 -17.59 -13.63 -12.97
CA GLU A 245 -18.59 -13.16 -12.02
C GLU A 245 -18.05 -12.04 -11.11
N GLY A 246 -18.93 -11.15 -10.65
CA GLY A 246 -18.59 -10.14 -9.66
C GLY A 246 -19.76 -9.23 -9.34
N TYR A 247 -19.99 -8.90 -8.06
CA TYR A 247 -21.10 -8.02 -7.66
C TYR A 247 -20.73 -6.54 -7.85
N GLY A 248 -20.62 -6.12 -9.11
CA GLY A 248 -19.97 -4.85 -9.47
C GLY A 248 -20.64 -3.59 -8.94
N HIS A 249 -19.90 -2.75 -8.21
CA HIS A 249 -20.37 -1.45 -7.71
C HIS A 249 -19.92 -0.26 -8.56
N ALA A 250 -18.70 -0.27 -9.06
CA ALA A 250 -18.20 0.79 -9.91
C ALA A 250 -17.30 0.25 -11.03
N THR A 251 -17.04 1.09 -12.02
CA THR A 251 -16.11 0.79 -13.11
C THR A 251 -15.41 2.07 -13.55
N SER A 252 -14.09 2.00 -13.70
CA SER A 252 -13.28 3.05 -14.31
C SER A 252 -12.64 2.52 -15.59
N ILE A 253 -12.59 3.38 -16.60
CA ILE A 253 -11.89 3.13 -17.87
C ILE A 253 -10.61 3.95 -17.87
N ALA A 254 -9.47 3.29 -18.02
CA ALA A 254 -8.17 3.92 -18.05
C ALA A 254 -7.19 3.10 -18.90
N ASP A 255 -6.26 3.76 -19.58
CA ASP A 255 -5.07 3.11 -20.14
C ASP A 255 -4.00 3.00 -19.04
N ILE A 256 -4.19 2.02 -18.14
CA ILE A 256 -3.42 1.90 -16.89
C ILE A 256 -1.97 1.46 -17.14
N ASN A 257 -1.72 0.82 -18.28
CA ASN A 257 -0.41 0.30 -18.68
C ASN A 257 0.32 1.19 -19.70
N ARG A 258 -0.35 2.24 -20.20
CA ARG A 258 0.11 3.21 -21.20
C ARG A 258 0.46 2.62 -22.57
N ASP A 259 -0.27 1.62 -23.03
CA ASP A 259 -0.08 1.00 -24.35
C ASP A 259 -0.99 1.58 -25.44
N GLY A 260 -1.85 2.55 -25.09
CA GLY A 260 -2.77 3.21 -26.02
C GLY A 260 -4.12 2.50 -26.15
N TRP A 261 -4.38 1.46 -25.36
CA TRP A 261 -5.66 0.75 -25.33
C TRP A 261 -6.31 0.91 -23.97
N LYS A 262 -7.64 1.06 -23.96
CA LYS A 262 -8.38 1.26 -22.71
C LYS A 262 -8.61 -0.08 -22.00
N ASP A 263 -8.27 -0.09 -20.71
CA ASP A 263 -8.52 -1.19 -19.79
C ASP A 263 -9.76 -0.90 -18.93
N ILE A 264 -10.32 -1.95 -18.33
CA ILE A 264 -11.54 -1.86 -17.51
C ILE A 264 -11.23 -2.37 -16.10
N TYR A 265 -11.32 -1.49 -15.10
CA TYR A 265 -11.20 -1.88 -13.69
C TYR A 265 -12.56 -1.85 -13.00
N VAL A 266 -12.94 -2.97 -12.37
CA VAL A 266 -14.26 -3.21 -11.78
C VAL A 266 -14.11 -3.57 -10.30
N THR A 267 -14.71 -2.76 -9.43
CA THR A 267 -14.84 -3.08 -8.00
C THR A 267 -16.04 -3.99 -7.76
N ASN A 268 -15.87 -5.01 -6.93
CA ASN A 268 -16.91 -5.97 -6.57
C ASN A 268 -17.18 -5.95 -5.07
N ASP A 269 -18.47 -6.06 -4.72
CA ASP A 269 -18.90 -6.27 -3.34
C ASP A 269 -18.73 -7.75 -2.92
N PHE A 270 -18.64 -7.98 -1.60
CA PHE A 270 -18.53 -9.28 -0.95
C PHE A 270 -17.23 -10.06 -1.26
N LEU A 271 -17.28 -11.40 -1.34
CA LEU A 271 -16.10 -12.24 -1.54
C LEU A 271 -15.52 -12.23 -2.99
N PRO A 272 -16.33 -12.18 -4.07
CA PRO A 272 -15.79 -12.14 -5.44
C PRO A 272 -14.78 -11.02 -5.62
N SER A 273 -13.59 -11.36 -6.09
CA SER A 273 -12.49 -10.42 -6.26
C SER A 273 -12.81 -9.34 -7.29
N ASN A 274 -12.18 -8.17 -7.15
CA ASN A 274 -12.14 -7.17 -8.21
C ASN A 274 -11.53 -7.71 -9.50
N ILE A 275 -11.84 -7.04 -10.61
CA ILE A 275 -11.43 -7.48 -11.94
C ILE A 275 -10.79 -6.32 -12.70
N LEU A 276 -9.56 -6.51 -13.17
CA LEU A 276 -8.81 -5.61 -14.03
C LEU A 276 -8.65 -6.29 -15.39
N TYR A 277 -9.58 -6.00 -16.29
CA TYR A 277 -9.54 -6.45 -17.67
C TYR A 277 -8.54 -5.62 -18.45
N ILE A 278 -7.39 -6.21 -18.75
CA ILE A 278 -6.40 -5.62 -19.67
C ILE A 278 -6.78 -5.97 -21.10
N ASN A 279 -6.75 -4.97 -21.97
CA ASN A 279 -7.06 -5.10 -23.38
C ASN A 279 -5.94 -5.84 -24.13
N ASN A 280 -6.30 -6.85 -24.93
CA ASN A 280 -5.35 -7.67 -25.69
C ASN A 280 -5.02 -7.10 -27.09
N HIS A 281 -5.60 -5.96 -27.47
CA HIS A 281 -5.43 -5.28 -28.76
C HIS A 281 -6.04 -6.04 -29.95
N ASP A 282 -6.95 -6.98 -29.67
CA ASP A 282 -7.63 -7.80 -30.67
C ASP A 282 -9.15 -7.88 -30.44
N GLY A 283 -9.66 -6.94 -29.63
CA GLY A 283 -11.05 -6.87 -29.20
C GLY A 283 -11.42 -7.84 -28.07
N THR A 284 -10.42 -8.47 -27.45
CA THR A 284 -10.60 -9.31 -26.25
C THR A 284 -9.89 -8.73 -25.03
N PHE A 285 -10.27 -9.22 -23.85
CA PHE A 285 -9.72 -8.80 -22.56
C PHE A 285 -9.24 -10.01 -21.74
N THR A 286 -8.32 -9.74 -20.81
CA THR A 286 -7.87 -10.73 -19.83
C THR A 286 -7.79 -10.10 -18.45
N ASP A 287 -8.37 -10.77 -17.45
CA ASP A 287 -8.19 -10.36 -16.06
C ASP A 287 -6.73 -10.53 -15.65
N ARG A 288 -6.11 -9.43 -15.21
CA ARG A 288 -4.73 -9.38 -14.72
C ARG A 288 -4.62 -8.72 -13.36
N THR A 289 -5.71 -8.63 -12.59
CA THR A 289 -5.73 -8.02 -11.25
C THR A 289 -4.57 -8.50 -10.37
N ARG A 290 -4.36 -9.82 -10.29
CA ARG A 290 -3.31 -10.43 -9.44
C ARG A 290 -1.88 -10.11 -9.86
N GLU A 291 -1.69 -9.68 -11.11
CA GLU A 291 -0.37 -9.29 -11.62
C GLU A 291 -0.05 -7.83 -11.30
N TYR A 292 -1.07 -6.98 -11.19
CA TYR A 292 -0.94 -5.54 -10.95
C TYR A 292 -1.01 -5.22 -9.45
N PHE A 293 -1.94 -5.85 -8.73
CA PHE A 293 -2.19 -5.61 -7.31
C PHE A 293 -1.87 -6.84 -6.46
N LYS A 294 -1.32 -6.63 -5.27
CA LYS A 294 -1.02 -7.72 -4.31
C LYS A 294 -2.24 -8.10 -3.47
N HIS A 295 -3.11 -7.13 -3.22
CA HIS A 295 -4.42 -7.27 -2.59
C HIS A 295 -5.33 -6.12 -3.00
N THR A 296 -6.63 -6.22 -2.69
CA THR A 296 -7.64 -5.17 -2.94
C THR A 296 -8.53 -4.97 -1.70
N ALA A 297 -9.48 -4.03 -1.77
CA ALA A 297 -10.55 -3.96 -0.77
C ALA A 297 -11.42 -5.22 -0.79
N THR A 298 -12.06 -5.57 0.34
CA THR A 298 -12.99 -6.70 0.43
C THR A 298 -14.37 -6.31 -0.05
N SER A 299 -14.92 -5.21 0.48
CA SER A 299 -16.26 -4.74 0.12
C SER A 299 -16.09 -3.51 -0.77
N ALA A 300 -15.51 -3.72 -1.95
CA ALA A 300 -15.08 -2.64 -2.82
C ALA A 300 -16.29 -1.87 -3.37
N MET A 301 -16.38 -0.58 -3.02
CA MET A 301 -17.49 0.30 -3.38
C MET A 301 -17.15 1.13 -4.62
N GLY A 302 -17.08 2.45 -4.51
CA GLY A 302 -16.63 3.36 -5.56
C GLY A 302 -15.10 3.43 -5.68
N GLN A 303 -14.65 3.93 -6.83
CA GLN A 303 -13.23 4.04 -7.17
C GLN A 303 -12.99 5.19 -8.15
N ASP A 304 -11.76 5.72 -8.19
CA ASP A 304 -11.31 6.62 -9.25
C ASP A 304 -9.82 6.34 -9.55
N ILE A 305 -9.41 6.64 -10.78
CA ILE A 305 -8.06 6.39 -11.30
C ILE A 305 -7.45 7.70 -11.78
N GLN A 306 -6.46 8.23 -11.06
CA GLN A 306 -5.85 9.53 -11.30
C GLN A 306 -4.36 9.52 -10.93
N ASP A 307 -3.60 10.46 -11.48
CA ASP A 307 -2.20 10.71 -11.08
C ASP A 307 -2.17 11.51 -9.76
N ILE A 308 -1.97 10.82 -8.63
CA ILE A 308 -2.09 11.43 -7.29
C ILE A 308 -0.83 12.18 -6.87
N ASN A 309 0.33 11.72 -7.35
CA ASN A 309 1.63 12.21 -6.92
C ASN A 309 2.34 13.08 -7.98
N ASN A 310 1.70 13.34 -9.12
CA ASN A 310 2.21 14.15 -10.21
C ASN A 310 3.48 13.55 -10.88
N ASP A 311 3.63 12.22 -10.88
CA ASP A 311 4.64 11.51 -11.68
C ASP A 311 4.12 11.10 -13.07
N GLY A 312 2.83 11.38 -13.30
CA GLY A 312 2.09 11.14 -14.52
C GLY A 312 1.41 9.78 -14.57
N LEU A 313 1.78 8.83 -13.71
CA LEU A 313 1.26 7.46 -13.73
C LEU A 313 -0.14 7.42 -13.11
N ALA A 314 -0.97 6.48 -13.56
CA ALA A 314 -2.32 6.32 -13.06
C ALA A 314 -2.31 5.52 -11.74
N ASP A 315 -2.71 6.16 -10.64
CA ASP A 315 -2.92 5.54 -9.33
C ASP A 315 -4.40 5.19 -9.14
N VAL A 316 -4.69 4.18 -8.32
CA VAL A 316 -6.06 3.71 -8.09
C VAL A 316 -6.45 3.91 -6.64
N PHE A 317 -7.50 4.70 -6.40
CA PHE A 317 -8.10 4.83 -5.07
C PHE A 317 -9.45 4.12 -5.05
N GLU A 318 -9.61 3.22 -4.09
CA GLU A 318 -10.77 2.35 -3.94
C GLU A 318 -11.29 2.42 -2.51
N LEU A 319 -12.62 2.44 -2.37
CA LEU A 319 -13.29 2.58 -1.08
C LEU A 319 -13.77 1.24 -0.51
N ASP A 320 -13.66 1.12 0.82
CA ASP A 320 -14.23 0.08 1.68
C ASP A 320 -14.93 0.76 2.88
N MET A 321 -15.18 0.02 3.96
CA MET A 321 -16.05 0.42 5.07
C MET A 321 -15.31 0.53 6.42
N ASP A 322 -13.98 0.66 6.45
CA ASP A 322 -13.24 0.67 7.72
C ASP A 322 -13.47 1.95 8.55
N PRO A 323 -14.05 1.88 9.76
CA PRO A 323 -14.23 3.06 10.59
C PRO A 323 -12.94 3.55 11.25
N GLU A 324 -12.79 4.87 11.41
CA GLU A 324 -11.65 5.46 12.11
C GLU A 324 -11.74 5.28 13.65
N ASP A 325 -12.93 5.44 14.23
CA ASP A 325 -13.12 5.39 15.68
C ASP A 325 -13.27 3.97 16.23
N ASN A 326 -12.80 3.76 17.47
CA ASN A 326 -12.81 2.44 18.09
C ASN A 326 -14.24 1.90 18.29
N TYR A 327 -15.21 2.75 18.63
CA TYR A 327 -16.57 2.26 18.90
C TYR A 327 -17.16 1.65 17.63
N ARG A 328 -17.14 2.39 16.52
CA ARG A 328 -17.63 1.89 15.23
C ARG A 328 -16.86 0.66 14.78
N LYS A 329 -15.53 0.70 14.84
CA LYS A 329 -14.67 -0.42 14.45
C LYS A 329 -15.00 -1.71 15.20
N LYS A 330 -15.23 -1.66 16.52
CA LYS A 330 -15.57 -2.87 17.33
C LYS A 330 -17.03 -3.33 17.20
N MET A 331 -17.92 -2.49 16.69
CA MET A 331 -19.32 -2.87 16.40
C MET A 331 -19.47 -3.51 15.01
N PHE A 332 -18.51 -3.25 14.11
CA PHE A 332 -18.57 -3.59 12.69
C PHE A 332 -17.60 -4.70 12.28
N MET A 333 -16.36 -4.69 12.79
CA MET A 333 -15.32 -5.59 12.27
C MET A 333 -15.45 -7.04 12.78
N PRO A 334 -15.39 -8.04 11.89
CA PRO A 334 -15.39 -9.45 12.27
C PRO A 334 -14.11 -9.84 13.02
N GLY A 335 -14.20 -10.90 13.83
CA GLY A 335 -13.02 -11.50 14.46
C GLY A 335 -12.09 -12.17 13.45
N THR A 336 -10.80 -12.22 13.78
CA THR A 336 -9.75 -12.72 12.88
C THR A 336 -9.81 -14.23 12.69
N GLN A 337 -9.54 -14.70 11.47
CA GLN A 337 -9.46 -16.12 11.14
C GLN A 337 -8.40 -16.37 10.07
N TYR A 338 -7.27 -16.98 10.45
CA TYR A 338 -6.19 -17.30 9.52
C TYR A 338 -6.61 -18.22 8.36
N GLN A 339 -7.64 -19.05 8.58
CA GLN A 339 -8.24 -19.88 7.54
C GLN A 339 -8.72 -19.07 6.32
N LEU A 340 -8.98 -17.76 6.48
CA LEU A 340 -9.32 -16.87 5.37
C LEU A 340 -8.21 -16.82 4.31
N TYR A 341 -6.95 -16.64 4.72
CA TYR A 341 -5.80 -16.67 3.81
C TYR A 341 -5.64 -18.01 3.11
N GLN A 342 -5.77 -19.10 3.87
CA GLN A 342 -5.70 -20.45 3.30
C GLN A 342 -6.81 -20.69 2.28
N ASN A 343 -8.00 -20.13 2.50
CA ASN A 343 -9.11 -20.24 1.56
C ASN A 343 -8.92 -19.38 0.31
N PHE A 344 -8.34 -18.17 0.42
CA PHE A 344 -7.97 -17.39 -0.76
C PHE A 344 -7.05 -18.20 -1.68
N ASP A 345 -6.01 -18.83 -1.10
CA ASP A 345 -5.08 -19.67 -1.86
C ASP A 345 -5.75 -20.93 -2.43
N ASN A 346 -6.55 -21.64 -1.63
CA ASN A 346 -7.18 -22.89 -2.03
C ASN A 346 -8.23 -22.73 -3.14
N TYR A 347 -8.95 -21.60 -3.16
CA TYR A 347 -10.02 -21.34 -4.13
C TYR A 347 -9.61 -20.36 -5.25
N GLY A 348 -8.40 -19.80 -5.20
CA GLY A 348 -7.87 -18.91 -6.24
C GLY A 348 -8.35 -17.46 -6.18
N TYR A 349 -8.94 -17.03 -5.07
CA TYR A 349 -9.36 -15.63 -4.86
C TYR A 349 -8.16 -14.73 -4.57
N GLN A 350 -8.27 -13.44 -4.91
CA GLN A 350 -7.30 -12.41 -4.53
C GLN A 350 -7.35 -12.16 -3.02
N TYR A 351 -6.22 -11.79 -2.41
CA TYR A 351 -6.20 -11.31 -1.03
C TYR A 351 -6.96 -9.99 -0.93
N GLN A 352 -7.77 -9.86 0.12
CA GLN A 352 -8.68 -8.74 0.29
C GLN A 352 -8.71 -8.29 1.75
N TYR A 353 -8.78 -6.98 1.97
CA TYR A 353 -8.80 -6.38 3.30
C TYR A 353 -9.92 -5.35 3.45
N ASN A 354 -10.47 -5.24 4.67
CA ASN A 354 -11.57 -4.33 4.97
C ASN A 354 -11.03 -2.93 5.26
N HIS A 355 -10.48 -2.25 4.25
CA HIS A 355 -10.08 -0.84 4.31
C HIS A 355 -9.96 -0.28 2.88
N ASN A 356 -10.01 1.06 2.75
CA ASN A 356 -9.76 1.69 1.47
C ASN A 356 -8.36 1.32 0.98
N THR A 357 -8.18 1.16 -0.33
CA THR A 357 -6.86 0.95 -0.92
C THR A 357 -6.44 2.15 -1.74
N LEU A 358 -5.16 2.52 -1.66
CA LEU A 358 -4.52 3.49 -2.55
C LEU A 358 -3.34 2.81 -3.24
N GLN A 359 -3.59 2.28 -4.43
CA GLN A 359 -2.60 1.59 -5.25
C GLN A 359 -1.76 2.65 -5.99
N LEU A 360 -0.56 2.92 -5.49
CA LEU A 360 0.41 3.82 -6.11
C LEU A 360 1.16 3.09 -7.23
N ASN A 361 1.12 3.61 -8.44
CA ASN A 361 1.80 3.04 -9.60
C ASN A 361 3.31 3.34 -9.54
N GLN A 362 4.12 2.29 -9.43
CA GLN A 362 5.60 2.41 -9.38
C GLN A 362 6.24 2.32 -10.78
N GLY A 363 5.42 2.34 -11.82
CA GLY A 363 5.80 2.21 -13.21
C GLY A 363 6.00 0.75 -13.65
N PRO A 364 6.40 0.55 -14.93
CA PRO A 364 6.61 -0.77 -15.50
C PRO A 364 7.63 -1.63 -14.74
N ARG A 365 7.29 -2.89 -14.47
CA ARG A 365 8.23 -3.86 -13.87
C ARG A 365 9.40 -4.14 -14.81
N LEU A 366 10.54 -4.44 -14.22
CA LEU A 366 11.68 -5.02 -14.92
C LEU A 366 11.79 -6.52 -14.63
N GLY A 367 11.79 -7.30 -15.69
CA GLY A 367 12.07 -8.73 -15.70
C GLY A 367 13.50 -9.04 -16.13
N GLN A 368 13.73 -10.31 -16.44
CA GLN A 368 15.05 -10.78 -16.87
C GLN A 368 15.45 -10.17 -18.22
N ASN A 369 16.76 -10.06 -18.48
CA ASN A 369 17.30 -9.43 -19.68
C ASN A 369 16.74 -8.02 -19.93
N ASP A 370 16.46 -7.30 -18.83
CA ASP A 370 15.88 -5.96 -18.84
C ASP A 370 14.50 -5.86 -19.53
N SER A 371 13.75 -6.97 -19.62
CA SER A 371 12.41 -6.95 -20.19
C SER A 371 11.47 -6.05 -19.40
N ILE A 372 10.76 -5.17 -20.11
CA ILE A 372 9.71 -4.34 -19.53
C ILE A 372 8.40 -5.12 -19.55
N GLY A 373 7.74 -5.23 -18.40
CA GLY A 373 6.44 -5.87 -18.27
C GLY A 373 5.36 -4.92 -17.77
N ALA A 374 4.26 -5.51 -17.29
CA ALA A 374 3.15 -4.75 -16.68
C ALA A 374 3.64 -3.82 -15.55
N PRO A 375 2.96 -2.67 -15.34
CA PRO A 375 3.16 -1.84 -14.16
C PRO A 375 3.02 -2.63 -12.87
N VAL A 376 3.71 -2.14 -11.84
CA VAL A 376 3.63 -2.70 -10.49
C VAL A 376 3.14 -1.63 -9.53
N PHE A 377 2.30 -2.04 -8.58
CA PHE A 377 1.68 -1.14 -7.63
C PHE A 377 2.16 -1.41 -6.20
N SER A 378 2.05 -0.37 -5.38
CA SER A 378 2.24 -0.38 -3.94
C SER A 378 0.98 0.15 -3.29
N GLU A 379 0.28 -0.66 -2.51
CA GLU A 379 -0.86 -0.20 -1.73
C GLU A 379 -0.35 0.62 -0.53
N ILE A 380 -0.79 1.87 -0.37
CA ILE A 380 -0.22 2.82 0.61
C ILE A 380 -1.27 3.58 1.45
N ALA A 381 -2.52 3.13 1.54
CA ALA A 381 -3.59 3.91 2.15
C ALA A 381 -3.36 4.19 3.65
N PHE A 382 -2.74 3.25 4.39
CA PHE A 382 -2.39 3.49 5.79
C PHE A 382 -1.26 4.50 5.91
N LEU A 383 -0.24 4.43 5.05
CA LEU A 383 0.81 5.43 5.01
C LEU A 383 0.20 6.80 4.70
N SER A 384 -0.67 6.87 3.70
CA SER A 384 -1.23 8.12 3.17
C SER A 384 -2.32 8.75 4.04
N GLY A 385 -2.83 8.02 5.03
CA GLY A 385 -3.85 8.52 5.95
C GLY A 385 -5.30 8.43 5.44
N VAL A 386 -5.55 7.66 4.38
CA VAL A 386 -6.87 7.57 3.71
C VAL A 386 -7.52 6.18 3.81
N ALA A 387 -6.93 5.24 4.57
CA ALA A 387 -7.43 3.87 4.72
C ALA A 387 -8.81 3.76 5.39
N GLN A 388 -9.22 4.77 6.19
CA GLN A 388 -10.34 4.64 7.13
C GLN A 388 -11.34 5.78 6.99
N THR A 389 -12.49 5.50 6.39
CA THR A 389 -13.55 6.48 6.14
C THR A 389 -14.94 5.99 6.54
N ASP A 390 -15.07 4.89 7.30
CA ASP A 390 -16.36 4.23 7.63
C ASP A 390 -17.13 3.88 6.33
N TRP A 391 -18.46 3.69 6.40
CA TRP A 391 -19.29 3.21 5.28
C TRP A 391 -19.31 4.11 4.04
N SER A 392 -18.31 3.93 3.18
CA SER A 392 -17.99 4.83 2.08
C SER A 392 -18.62 4.41 0.76
N TRP A 393 -18.96 5.37 -0.11
CA TRP A 393 -19.61 5.11 -1.40
C TRP A 393 -18.82 5.59 -2.60
N GLY A 394 -18.70 6.90 -2.80
CA GLY A 394 -18.08 7.49 -3.99
C GLY A 394 -16.91 8.40 -3.66
N PRO A 395 -15.72 8.16 -4.24
CA PRO A 395 -14.62 9.11 -4.17
C PRO A 395 -14.80 10.19 -5.25
N MET A 396 -14.44 11.42 -4.91
CA MET A 396 -14.26 12.54 -5.83
C MET A 396 -12.81 12.98 -5.74
N ILE A 397 -12.06 12.80 -6.82
CA ILE A 397 -10.64 13.14 -6.89
C ILE A 397 -10.42 14.26 -7.89
N THR A 398 -10.06 15.43 -7.38
CA THR A 398 -9.70 16.64 -8.14
C THR A 398 -8.94 17.60 -7.22
N ASP A 399 -8.26 18.58 -7.79
CA ASP A 399 -7.60 19.63 -7.02
C ASP A 399 -8.67 20.67 -6.60
N PHE A 400 -9.11 20.62 -5.34
CA PHE A 400 -10.22 21.45 -4.84
C PHE A 400 -9.73 22.81 -4.33
N ASP A 401 -8.46 22.94 -3.94
CA ASP A 401 -7.86 24.21 -3.50
C ASP A 401 -6.88 24.83 -4.51
N ASN A 402 -6.85 24.29 -5.73
CA ASN A 402 -6.02 24.66 -6.89
C ASN A 402 -4.52 24.78 -6.56
N ASP A 403 -3.99 24.03 -5.60
CA ASP A 403 -2.58 24.13 -5.18
C ASP A 403 -1.60 23.34 -6.07
N GLY A 404 -2.14 22.55 -7.00
CA GLY A 404 -1.45 21.68 -7.94
C GLY A 404 -1.42 20.21 -7.53
N PHE A 405 -2.08 19.82 -6.45
CA PHE A 405 -2.21 18.43 -6.01
C PHE A 405 -3.68 18.03 -5.91
N ARG A 406 -4.00 16.81 -6.37
CA ARG A 406 -5.38 16.32 -6.32
C ARG A 406 -5.75 15.88 -4.91
N ASP A 407 -6.87 16.38 -4.44
CA ASP A 407 -7.49 16.08 -3.15
C ASP A 407 -8.54 14.98 -3.30
N ILE A 408 -9.01 14.45 -2.16
CA ILE A 408 -10.01 13.37 -2.13
C ILE A 408 -11.18 13.78 -1.25
N VAL A 409 -12.40 13.65 -1.76
CA VAL A 409 -13.63 13.71 -0.95
C VAL A 409 -14.39 12.40 -1.06
N VAL A 410 -14.86 11.87 0.06
CA VAL A 410 -15.53 10.57 0.15
C VAL A 410 -16.94 10.70 0.71
N THR A 411 -17.94 10.28 -0.07
CA THR A 411 -19.33 10.20 0.40
C THR A 411 -19.55 9.02 1.34
N ASN A 412 -20.41 9.22 2.34
CA ASN A 412 -20.55 8.29 3.44
C ASN A 412 -21.98 8.10 3.95
N GLY A 413 -22.18 6.94 4.59
CA GLY A 413 -23.36 6.62 5.39
C GLY A 413 -24.26 5.54 4.79
N TYR A 414 -24.90 4.79 5.68
CA TYR A 414 -25.86 3.74 5.33
C TYR A 414 -27.09 3.81 6.23
N PRO A 415 -28.32 3.95 5.69
CA PRO A 415 -29.52 4.19 6.49
C PRO A 415 -29.80 3.18 7.60
N ARG A 416 -29.44 1.90 7.39
CA ARG A 416 -29.75 0.79 8.31
C ARG A 416 -28.53 -0.11 8.43
N ASP A 417 -27.79 0.01 9.53
CA ASP A 417 -26.57 -0.77 9.76
C ASP A 417 -26.91 -2.25 10.07
N VAL A 418 -27.08 -3.04 9.01
CA VAL A 418 -27.34 -4.50 9.11
C VAL A 418 -26.12 -5.30 9.52
N THR A 419 -24.95 -4.66 9.55
CA THR A 419 -23.67 -5.25 9.95
C THR A 419 -23.32 -5.02 11.42
N ASP A 420 -24.12 -4.24 12.15
CA ASP A 420 -23.95 -4.10 13.60
C ASP A 420 -24.03 -5.48 14.28
N HIS A 421 -22.94 -5.85 14.96
CA HIS A 421 -22.80 -7.19 15.51
C HIS A 421 -23.77 -7.52 16.66
N ASP A 422 -24.23 -6.52 17.42
CA ASP A 422 -25.28 -6.74 18.42
C ASP A 422 -26.62 -7.01 17.71
N PHE A 423 -26.91 -6.30 16.62
CA PHE A 423 -28.08 -6.59 15.77
C PHE A 423 -27.99 -7.98 15.11
N ILE A 424 -26.84 -8.37 14.55
CA ILE A 424 -26.64 -9.70 13.95
C ILE A 424 -26.95 -10.79 14.99
N THR A 425 -26.40 -10.65 16.20
CA THR A 425 -26.63 -11.60 17.31
C THR A 425 -28.13 -11.65 17.68
N PHE A 426 -28.77 -10.48 17.85
CA PHE A 426 -30.20 -10.40 18.14
C PHE A 426 -31.05 -11.09 17.06
N ARG A 427 -30.71 -10.87 15.78
CA ARG A 427 -31.41 -11.44 14.64
C ARG A 427 -31.32 -12.96 14.69
N GLU A 428 -30.13 -13.53 14.85
CA GLU A 428 -29.93 -14.99 14.91
C GLU A 428 -30.75 -15.66 16.02
N GLU A 429 -30.85 -15.03 17.20
CA GLU A 429 -31.58 -15.58 18.34
C GLU A 429 -33.11 -15.38 18.22
N SER A 430 -33.56 -14.27 17.64
CA SER A 430 -34.96 -13.83 17.71
C SER A 430 -35.76 -14.05 16.42
N TYR A 431 -35.12 -14.37 15.28
CA TYR A 431 -35.78 -14.44 13.97
C TYR A 431 -36.97 -15.41 13.92
N ALA A 432 -36.92 -16.50 14.69
CA ALA A 432 -37.99 -17.51 14.70
C ALA A 432 -39.26 -17.07 15.45
N VAL A 433 -39.19 -16.03 16.29
CA VAL A 433 -40.28 -15.62 17.20
C VAL A 433 -40.69 -14.15 17.08
N ALA A 434 -39.83 -13.31 16.50
CA ALA A 434 -40.11 -11.89 16.26
C ALA A 434 -40.82 -11.66 14.92
N THR A 435 -41.73 -10.69 14.87
CA THR A 435 -42.29 -10.22 13.59
C THR A 435 -41.23 -9.48 12.78
N LYS A 436 -41.34 -9.49 11.44
CA LYS A 436 -40.40 -8.77 10.56
C LYS A 436 -40.24 -7.29 10.93
N LYS A 437 -41.35 -6.62 11.27
CA LYS A 437 -41.33 -5.24 11.75
C LYS A 437 -40.49 -5.08 13.02
N GLN A 438 -40.65 -5.96 14.01
CA GLN A 438 -39.84 -5.91 15.22
C GLN A 438 -38.36 -6.08 14.94
N VAL A 439 -37.98 -6.95 13.98
CA VAL A 439 -36.59 -7.12 13.57
C VAL A 439 -36.05 -5.85 12.87
N LEU A 440 -36.81 -5.26 11.95
CA LEU A 440 -36.43 -4.02 11.25
C LEU A 440 -36.26 -2.83 12.22
N ASP A 441 -37.13 -2.73 13.24
CA ASP A 441 -37.07 -1.67 14.26
C ASP A 441 -35.82 -1.77 15.16
N GLN A 442 -35.13 -2.92 15.21
CA GLN A 442 -33.87 -3.09 15.94
C GLN A 442 -32.63 -2.70 15.14
N ILE A 443 -32.72 -2.51 13.82
CA ILE A 443 -31.54 -2.18 13.00
C ILE A 443 -31.11 -0.73 13.30
N PRO A 444 -29.86 -0.51 13.74
CA PRO A 444 -29.35 0.83 14.04
C PRO A 444 -29.37 1.76 12.82
N VAL A 445 -29.58 3.05 13.09
CA VAL A 445 -29.51 4.12 12.09
C VAL A 445 -28.29 4.98 12.44
N VAL A 446 -27.28 4.98 11.57
CA VAL A 446 -25.98 5.65 11.83
C VAL A 446 -25.71 6.68 10.73
N LYS A 447 -25.98 7.96 11.02
CA LYS A 447 -25.61 9.07 10.14
C LYS A 447 -24.19 9.52 10.44
N ILE A 448 -23.34 9.56 9.42
CA ILE A 448 -21.93 9.95 9.51
C ILE A 448 -21.62 11.08 8.52
N PRO A 449 -20.63 11.94 8.82
CA PRO A 449 -20.17 12.97 7.91
C PRO A 449 -19.39 12.38 6.73
N ASN A 450 -19.25 13.15 5.67
CA ASN A 450 -18.33 12.87 4.58
C ASN A 450 -16.89 13.22 5.00
N TYR A 451 -15.90 12.66 4.31
CA TYR A 451 -14.48 12.97 4.53
C TYR A 451 -13.94 13.84 3.41
N ALA A 452 -13.09 14.81 3.73
CA ALA A 452 -12.24 15.51 2.77
C ALA A 452 -10.78 15.43 3.22
N PHE A 453 -9.93 15.08 2.28
CA PHE A 453 -8.51 14.85 2.45
C PHE A 453 -7.73 15.75 1.50
N ARG A 454 -6.95 16.67 2.07
CA ARG A 454 -6.06 17.53 1.27
C ARG A 454 -4.72 16.86 1.06
N ASN A 455 -4.27 16.78 -0.19
CA ASN A 455 -2.97 16.20 -0.53
C ASN A 455 -1.83 17.14 -0.11
N THR A 456 -0.80 16.63 0.58
CA THR A 456 0.33 17.45 1.04
C THR A 456 1.49 17.50 0.04
N GLY A 457 1.37 16.81 -1.10
CA GLY A 457 2.42 16.66 -2.10
C GLY A 457 3.54 15.68 -1.70
N THR A 458 3.35 14.92 -0.62
CA THR A 458 4.32 13.96 -0.09
C THR A 458 3.73 12.56 0.09
N LEU A 459 2.74 12.19 -0.73
CA LEU A 459 1.95 10.94 -0.58
C LEU A 459 1.18 10.85 0.75
N GLN A 460 1.01 11.98 1.45
CA GLN A 460 0.28 12.07 2.70
C GLN A 460 -0.94 12.96 2.49
N PHE A 461 -2.01 12.67 3.22
CA PHE A 461 -3.23 13.45 3.20
C PHE A 461 -3.58 13.96 4.60
N GLU A 462 -4.08 15.20 4.66
CA GLU A 462 -4.62 15.81 5.87
C GLU A 462 -6.15 15.74 5.84
N ASP A 463 -6.78 15.19 6.89
CA ASP A 463 -8.23 15.33 7.09
C ASP A 463 -8.60 16.80 7.33
N VAL A 464 -9.22 17.39 6.32
CA VAL A 464 -9.68 18.78 6.29
C VAL A 464 -11.21 18.89 6.33
N SER A 465 -11.94 17.81 6.62
CA SER A 465 -13.40 17.73 6.53
C SER A 465 -14.11 18.92 7.20
N LYS A 466 -13.73 19.23 8.44
CA LYS A 466 -14.28 20.38 9.20
C LYS A 466 -13.77 21.73 8.69
N LYS A 467 -12.52 21.81 8.25
CA LYS A 467 -11.89 23.03 7.73
C LYS A 467 -12.51 23.45 6.40
N TRP A 468 -12.94 22.47 5.61
CA TRP A 468 -13.57 22.66 4.32
C TRP A 468 -15.10 22.73 4.39
N GLY A 469 -15.70 22.37 5.52
CA GLY A 469 -17.14 22.52 5.75
C GLY A 469 -17.99 21.35 5.23
N VAL A 470 -17.40 20.16 5.14
CA VAL A 470 -18.06 18.92 4.65
C VAL A 470 -18.42 17.94 5.77
N ASP A 471 -18.52 18.41 7.01
CA ASP A 471 -18.71 17.59 8.21
C ASP A 471 -20.18 17.40 8.64
N GLU A 472 -21.14 17.65 7.74
CA GLU A 472 -22.56 17.45 8.00
C GLU A 472 -22.94 15.95 7.89
N PRO A 473 -23.45 15.31 8.96
CA PRO A 473 -23.83 13.91 8.89
C PRO A 473 -25.03 13.65 7.98
N SER A 474 -24.89 12.70 7.05
CA SER A 474 -25.90 12.41 6.03
C SER A 474 -25.92 10.92 5.64
N PHE A 475 -26.71 10.59 4.62
CA PHE A 475 -26.63 9.33 3.88
C PHE A 475 -26.29 9.69 2.43
N SER A 476 -25.03 10.03 2.21
CA SER A 476 -24.52 10.49 0.92
C SER A 476 -24.11 9.28 0.08
N ASN A 477 -24.57 9.22 -1.18
CA ASN A 477 -24.19 8.15 -2.10
C ASN A 477 -23.50 8.71 -3.36
N GLY A 478 -24.22 8.81 -4.48
CA GLY A 478 -23.68 9.34 -5.72
C GLY A 478 -23.31 10.82 -5.56
N ALA A 479 -22.09 11.15 -5.96
CA ALA A 479 -21.58 12.51 -5.95
C ALA A 479 -20.73 12.79 -7.18
N THR A 480 -20.55 14.07 -7.48
CA THR A 480 -19.80 14.57 -8.63
C THR A 480 -19.32 15.99 -8.36
N TYR A 481 -18.43 16.49 -9.21
CA TYR A 481 -17.91 17.86 -9.14
C TYR A 481 -17.96 18.55 -10.50
N ALA A 482 -18.09 19.88 -10.47
CA ALA A 482 -18.14 20.74 -11.64
C ALA A 482 -17.84 22.20 -11.25
N ASP A 483 -17.40 23.02 -12.21
CA ASP A 483 -17.36 24.48 -12.07
C ASP A 483 -18.74 25.05 -12.44
N LEU A 484 -19.64 25.24 -11.47
CA LEU A 484 -21.04 25.59 -11.73
C LEU A 484 -21.22 27.10 -12.02
N ASP A 485 -20.25 27.95 -11.63
CA ASP A 485 -20.28 29.39 -11.85
C ASP A 485 -19.14 29.92 -12.75
N ASN A 486 -18.35 29.03 -13.33
CA ASN A 486 -17.26 29.30 -14.28
C ASN A 486 -16.12 30.16 -13.68
N ASP A 487 -15.82 30.00 -12.39
CA ASP A 487 -14.80 30.79 -11.69
C ASP A 487 -13.40 30.13 -11.66
N GLY A 488 -13.33 28.84 -12.04
CA GLY A 488 -12.14 28.00 -12.03
C GLY A 488 -11.92 27.15 -10.78
N ALA A 489 -12.89 27.10 -9.86
CA ALA A 489 -12.88 26.22 -8.70
C ALA A 489 -13.95 25.13 -8.84
N MET A 490 -13.63 23.91 -8.43
CA MET A 490 -14.58 22.79 -8.51
C MET A 490 -15.56 22.84 -7.34
N ASP A 491 -16.86 22.94 -7.65
CA ASP A 491 -17.98 22.76 -6.73
C ASP A 491 -18.32 21.28 -6.55
N MET A 492 -19.04 20.94 -5.47
CA MET A 492 -19.49 19.57 -5.23
C MET A 492 -21.00 19.43 -5.22
N ILE A 493 -21.47 18.32 -5.80
CA ILE A 493 -22.88 17.96 -5.90
C ILE A 493 -23.07 16.55 -5.35
N ILE A 494 -23.93 16.41 -4.33
CA ILE A 494 -24.12 15.15 -3.59
C ILE A 494 -25.60 14.77 -3.55
N ASN A 495 -25.89 13.54 -3.99
CA ASN A 495 -27.21 12.91 -3.86
C ASN A 495 -27.33 12.22 -2.49
N ASN A 496 -28.32 12.64 -1.71
CA ASN A 496 -28.58 12.12 -0.38
C ASN A 496 -29.84 11.25 -0.33
N ILE A 497 -29.76 10.12 0.36
CA ILE A 497 -30.94 9.32 0.71
C ILE A 497 -31.73 10.02 1.82
N ASN A 498 -33.05 10.11 1.66
CA ASN A 498 -33.99 10.63 2.65
C ASN A 498 -33.70 12.06 3.15
N SER A 499 -32.99 12.86 2.36
CA SER A 499 -32.75 14.29 2.58
C SER A 499 -32.54 15.02 1.25
N GLU A 500 -32.65 16.36 1.25
CA GLU A 500 -32.40 17.13 0.04
C GLU A 500 -30.95 16.95 -0.44
N ALA A 501 -30.75 16.92 -1.76
CA ALA A 501 -29.43 16.95 -2.37
C ALA A 501 -28.62 18.16 -1.87
N SER A 502 -27.31 17.98 -1.74
CA SER A 502 -26.41 19.03 -1.25
C SER A 502 -25.57 19.60 -2.39
N ILE A 503 -25.58 20.92 -2.53
CA ILE A 503 -24.72 21.68 -3.43
C ILE A 503 -23.75 22.48 -2.56
N TYR A 504 -22.46 22.34 -2.83
CA TYR A 504 -21.39 23.02 -2.13
C TYR A 504 -20.65 23.90 -3.13
N ARG A 505 -20.79 25.22 -2.96
CA ARG A 505 -20.04 26.21 -3.72
C ARG A 505 -18.63 26.31 -3.17
N ASN A 506 -17.62 26.25 -4.04
CA ASN A 506 -16.23 26.46 -3.69
C ASN A 506 -15.93 27.96 -3.65
N THR A 507 -15.44 28.46 -2.52
CA THR A 507 -15.20 29.91 -2.31
C THR A 507 -13.74 30.30 -2.54
N LEU A 508 -12.91 29.37 -3.03
CA LEU A 508 -11.46 29.55 -3.17
C LEU A 508 -11.10 30.80 -3.97
N ARG A 509 -11.68 30.95 -5.16
CA ARG A 509 -11.31 32.01 -6.11
C ARG A 509 -11.81 33.38 -5.66
N GLU A 510 -12.95 33.44 -4.97
CA GLU A 510 -13.42 34.65 -4.29
C GLU A 510 -12.45 35.09 -3.19
N ASN A 511 -11.93 34.13 -2.42
CA ASN A 511 -11.13 34.40 -1.23
C ASN A 511 -9.62 34.54 -1.49
N ASN A 512 -9.09 33.90 -2.53
CA ASN A 512 -7.65 33.76 -2.75
C ASN A 512 -7.23 33.62 -4.23
N LYS A 513 -7.72 34.52 -5.09
CA LYS A 513 -7.46 34.47 -6.54
C LYS A 513 -5.98 34.42 -6.95
N ASP A 514 -5.11 35.16 -6.27
CA ASP A 514 -3.69 35.33 -6.68
C ASP A 514 -2.83 34.07 -6.41
N ASP A 515 -3.31 33.13 -5.60
CA ASP A 515 -2.60 31.90 -5.23
C ASP A 515 -3.39 30.64 -5.64
N SER A 516 -4.44 30.76 -6.46
CA SER A 516 -5.34 29.67 -6.87
C SER A 516 -5.55 29.64 -8.38
N HIS A 517 -4.48 29.85 -9.15
CA HIS A 517 -4.54 29.79 -10.60
C HIS A 517 -4.91 28.39 -11.08
N TYR A 518 -5.56 28.32 -12.25
CA TYR A 518 -6.02 27.07 -12.84
C TYR A 518 -5.82 27.05 -14.36
N LEU A 519 -5.95 25.87 -14.96
CA LEU A 519 -6.19 25.67 -16.38
C LEU A 519 -7.30 24.64 -16.57
N HIS A 520 -8.36 25.04 -17.27
CA HIS A 520 -9.34 24.10 -17.78
C HIS A 520 -8.99 23.71 -19.22
N ILE A 521 -9.13 22.42 -19.58
CA ILE A 521 -8.97 21.96 -20.96
C ILE A 521 -10.26 21.32 -21.45
N GLN A 522 -10.85 21.90 -22.50
CA GLN A 522 -11.99 21.36 -23.22
C GLN A 522 -11.49 20.67 -24.50
N PHE A 523 -11.80 19.38 -24.64
CA PHE A 523 -11.44 18.59 -25.81
C PHE A 523 -12.51 18.72 -26.89
N LYS A 524 -12.08 18.80 -28.16
CA LYS A 524 -12.90 18.69 -29.37
C LYS A 524 -12.31 17.62 -30.28
N GLY A 525 -12.86 16.42 -30.20
CA GLY A 525 -12.46 15.29 -31.04
C GLY A 525 -13.02 15.39 -32.45
N ASP A 526 -13.18 14.25 -33.11
CA ASP A 526 -13.63 14.16 -34.51
C ASP A 526 -15.15 13.93 -34.62
N GLU A 527 -15.62 13.46 -35.77
CA GLU A 527 -17.05 13.25 -36.03
C GLU A 527 -17.64 12.03 -35.32
N GLN A 528 -16.80 11.09 -34.84
CA GLN A 528 -17.23 9.85 -34.18
C GLN A 528 -17.09 9.91 -32.65
N ASN A 529 -16.19 10.77 -32.16
CA ASN A 529 -15.99 11.04 -30.74
C ASN A 529 -15.76 12.55 -30.53
N LYS A 530 -16.84 13.34 -30.67
CA LYS A 530 -16.77 14.82 -30.60
C LYS A 530 -16.19 15.37 -29.31
N ASP A 531 -16.39 14.63 -28.22
CA ASP A 531 -15.94 14.98 -26.88
C ASP A 531 -14.47 14.61 -26.60
N GLY A 532 -13.81 13.90 -27.52
CA GLY A 532 -12.42 13.49 -27.36
C GLY A 532 -12.20 12.57 -26.15
N ILE A 533 -13.19 11.72 -25.82
CA ILE A 533 -13.07 10.75 -24.72
C ILE A 533 -11.88 9.83 -25.01
N GLY A 534 -11.04 9.61 -24.00
CA GLY A 534 -9.79 8.86 -24.08
C GLY A 534 -8.55 9.71 -24.39
N ALA A 535 -8.67 10.98 -24.79
CA ALA A 535 -7.51 11.84 -25.02
C ALA A 535 -6.73 12.12 -23.73
N TRP A 536 -5.41 12.28 -23.85
CA TRP A 536 -4.53 12.63 -22.74
C TRP A 536 -4.09 14.08 -22.81
N ALA A 537 -3.96 14.74 -21.66
CA ALA A 537 -3.35 16.05 -21.50
C ALA A 537 -2.21 16.01 -20.48
N ASP A 538 -1.00 16.32 -20.94
CA ASP A 538 0.18 16.53 -20.10
C ASP A 538 0.48 18.03 -20.02
N ILE A 539 0.66 18.57 -18.82
CA ILE A 539 1.13 19.94 -18.62
C ILE A 539 2.50 19.97 -17.96
N TYR A 540 3.39 20.84 -18.44
CA TYR A 540 4.72 21.04 -17.89
C TYR A 540 4.88 22.51 -17.49
N TYR A 541 5.36 22.75 -16.28
CA TYR A 541 5.46 24.10 -15.72
C TYR A 541 6.52 24.18 -14.62
N ASN A 542 6.87 25.43 -14.26
CA ASN A 542 7.71 25.75 -13.11
C ASN A 542 8.97 24.89 -12.97
N ASN A 543 9.73 24.74 -14.06
CA ASN A 543 11.03 24.06 -14.09
C ASN A 543 11.00 22.59 -13.61
N GLY A 544 10.04 21.81 -14.09
CA GLY A 544 10.04 20.36 -13.93
C GLY A 544 8.81 19.77 -13.23
N LYS A 545 7.80 20.59 -12.87
CA LYS A 545 6.50 20.07 -12.47
C LYS A 545 5.74 19.54 -13.69
N HIS A 546 5.00 18.47 -13.48
CA HIS A 546 4.23 17.75 -14.49
C HIS A 546 2.89 17.33 -13.87
N GLN A 547 1.79 17.46 -14.61
CA GLN A 547 0.52 16.84 -14.24
C GLN A 547 -0.06 16.17 -15.49
N VAL A 548 -0.76 15.07 -15.29
CA VAL A 548 -1.39 14.32 -16.38
C VAL A 548 -2.88 14.12 -16.12
N TYR A 549 -3.71 14.25 -17.16
CA TYR A 549 -5.14 13.93 -17.12
C TYR A 549 -5.53 13.07 -18.33
N GLU A 550 -6.27 12.00 -18.08
CA GLU A 550 -6.91 11.17 -19.10
C GLU A 550 -8.40 11.50 -19.18
N ASN A 551 -8.88 11.85 -20.37
CA ASN A 551 -10.24 12.35 -20.56
C ASN A 551 -11.28 11.23 -20.46
N SER A 552 -11.96 11.13 -19.33
CA SER A 552 -13.10 10.24 -19.11
C SER A 552 -14.01 10.86 -18.06
N PRO A 553 -15.31 11.08 -18.35
CA PRO A 553 -16.23 11.68 -17.39
C PRO A 553 -16.92 10.64 -16.48
N PHE A 554 -16.77 9.34 -16.75
CA PHE A 554 -17.40 8.26 -15.99
C PHE A 554 -16.49 7.81 -14.84
N ARG A 555 -16.60 8.47 -13.68
CA ARG A 555 -15.68 8.31 -12.55
C ARG A 555 -16.42 8.21 -11.21
N GLY A 556 -15.74 7.67 -10.20
CA GLY A 556 -16.26 7.58 -8.84
C GLY A 556 -17.32 6.49 -8.68
N TYR A 557 -18.53 6.88 -8.25
CA TYR A 557 -19.64 5.95 -8.00
C TYR A 557 -20.95 6.51 -8.58
N LEU A 558 -21.55 5.78 -9.53
CA LEU A 558 -22.84 6.04 -10.17
C LEU A 558 -22.98 7.35 -10.99
N SER A 559 -21.98 8.22 -10.99
CA SER A 559 -22.10 9.59 -11.47
C SER A 559 -21.28 9.85 -12.73
N THR A 560 -21.54 11.00 -13.36
CA THR A 560 -20.72 11.56 -14.44
C THR A 560 -20.23 12.95 -14.02
N ILE A 561 -18.93 13.22 -14.14
CA ILE A 561 -18.33 14.54 -13.91
C ILE A 561 -18.45 15.43 -15.15
N GLN A 562 -18.18 16.73 -15.02
CA GLN A 562 -18.05 17.59 -16.20
C GLN A 562 -16.96 17.05 -17.16
N ASN A 563 -17.19 17.14 -18.47
CA ASN A 563 -16.23 16.70 -19.49
C ASN A 563 -15.18 17.81 -19.81
N ILE A 564 -14.53 18.32 -18.76
CA ILE A 564 -13.51 19.37 -18.81
C ILE A 564 -12.41 19.00 -17.79
N ALA A 565 -11.17 18.89 -18.27
CA ALA A 565 -10.04 18.61 -17.38
C ALA A 565 -9.70 19.84 -16.53
N ASN A 566 -9.55 19.65 -15.22
CA ASN A 566 -9.07 20.68 -14.29
C ASN A 566 -7.60 20.44 -13.90
N PHE A 567 -6.82 21.52 -13.89
CA PHE A 567 -5.45 21.56 -13.38
C PHE A 567 -5.29 22.79 -12.47
N GLY A 568 -5.08 22.58 -11.17
CA GLY A 568 -4.65 23.64 -10.27
C GLY A 568 -3.16 23.94 -10.44
N LEU A 569 -2.80 25.20 -10.22
CA LEU A 569 -1.48 25.74 -10.53
C LEU A 569 -0.91 26.60 -9.38
N GLY A 570 -1.68 26.81 -8.32
CA GLY A 570 -1.35 27.63 -7.18
C GLY A 570 -0.94 29.03 -7.60
N LYS A 571 0.32 29.38 -7.33
CA LYS A 571 0.92 30.69 -7.65
C LYS A 571 1.50 30.79 -9.06
N VAL A 572 1.42 29.72 -9.86
CA VAL A 572 2.04 29.69 -11.19
C VAL A 572 1.20 30.52 -12.15
N THR A 573 1.83 31.47 -12.85
CA THR A 573 1.15 32.40 -13.76
C THR A 573 1.32 32.05 -15.24
N ARG A 574 2.13 31.03 -15.55
CA ARG A 574 2.38 30.56 -16.91
C ARG A 574 2.80 29.10 -16.96
N ILE A 575 2.29 28.39 -17.96
CA ILE A 575 2.61 26.99 -18.23
C ILE A 575 3.59 26.92 -19.41
N ASP A 576 4.66 26.13 -19.27
CA ASP A 576 5.71 26.03 -20.27
C ASP A 576 5.19 25.33 -21.53
N SER A 577 4.50 24.19 -21.36
CA SER A 577 3.81 23.52 -22.45
C SER A 577 2.64 22.64 -22.02
N VAL A 578 1.65 22.54 -22.90
CA VAL A 578 0.53 21.59 -22.84
C VAL A 578 0.68 20.64 -24.03
N VAL A 579 0.71 19.34 -23.79
CA VAL A 579 0.80 18.29 -24.82
C VAL A 579 -0.48 17.48 -24.78
N ILE A 580 -1.20 17.43 -25.89
CA ILE A 580 -2.42 16.61 -26.03
C ILE A 580 -2.09 15.42 -26.91
N LYS A 581 -2.36 14.21 -26.44
CA LYS A 581 -2.19 12.95 -27.19
C LYS A 581 -3.58 12.37 -27.48
N TRP A 582 -3.85 12.12 -28.75
CA TRP A 582 -5.13 11.62 -29.26
C TRP A 582 -5.02 10.14 -29.61
N GLN A 583 -6.15 9.41 -29.51
CA GLN A 583 -6.20 7.97 -29.75
C GLN A 583 -5.88 7.58 -31.20
N ASN A 584 -6.05 8.50 -32.16
CA ASN A 584 -5.66 8.29 -33.56
C ASN A 584 -4.14 8.34 -33.84
N GLY A 585 -3.29 8.22 -32.81
CA GLY A 585 -1.83 8.24 -32.92
C GLY A 585 -1.26 9.61 -33.29
N LYS A 586 -1.96 10.70 -32.97
CA LYS A 586 -1.47 12.07 -33.18
C LYS A 586 -1.37 12.83 -31.88
N GLN A 587 -0.51 13.84 -31.86
CA GLN A 587 -0.38 14.78 -30.77
C GLN A 587 -0.30 16.23 -31.26
N GLN A 588 -0.54 17.16 -30.35
CA GLN A 588 -0.26 18.59 -30.50
C GLN A 588 0.45 19.11 -29.26
N LYS A 589 1.30 20.12 -29.45
CA LYS A 589 2.01 20.80 -28.37
C LYS A 589 1.75 22.29 -28.44
N LEU A 590 1.17 22.84 -27.37
CA LEU A 590 1.03 24.27 -27.16
C LEU A 590 2.12 24.71 -26.18
N GLN A 591 2.71 25.88 -26.40
CA GLN A 591 3.76 26.44 -25.53
C GLN A 591 3.30 27.75 -24.92
N ASN A 592 3.86 28.09 -23.77
CA ASN A 592 3.67 29.40 -23.15
C ASN A 592 2.19 29.72 -22.85
N VAL A 593 1.44 28.72 -22.40
CA VAL A 593 -0.01 28.80 -22.17
C VAL A 593 -0.28 29.67 -20.93
N LYS A 594 -1.29 30.54 -21.02
CA LYS A 594 -1.73 31.38 -19.90
C LYS A 594 -2.55 30.56 -18.90
N VAL A 595 -2.56 31.00 -17.65
CA VAL A 595 -3.43 30.46 -16.60
C VAL A 595 -4.77 31.22 -16.56
N ASP A 596 -5.68 30.77 -15.70
CA ASP A 596 -7.02 31.34 -15.47
C ASP A 596 -7.91 31.35 -16.73
N GLN A 597 -7.93 30.23 -17.47
CA GLN A 597 -8.73 30.11 -18.69
C GLN A 597 -9.18 28.68 -18.96
N THR A 598 -10.24 28.57 -19.75
CA THR A 598 -10.63 27.33 -20.45
C THR A 598 -9.99 27.30 -21.84
N LEU A 599 -9.00 26.43 -22.01
CA LEU A 599 -8.32 26.18 -23.27
C LEU A 599 -9.07 25.11 -24.06
N THR A 600 -9.63 25.49 -25.20
CA THR A 600 -10.18 24.51 -26.16
C THR A 600 -9.06 23.93 -27.04
N VAL A 601 -8.94 22.61 -27.09
CA VAL A 601 -8.02 21.88 -27.97
C VAL A 601 -8.80 21.02 -28.96
N THR A 602 -8.41 21.02 -30.23
CA THR A 602 -9.09 20.25 -31.27
C THR A 602 -8.17 19.25 -31.96
N ILE A 603 -8.66 18.02 -32.17
CA ILE A 603 -7.94 16.95 -32.87
C ILE A 603 -7.51 17.35 -34.29
N ALA A 604 -8.23 18.29 -34.91
CA ALA A 604 -7.89 18.83 -36.24
C ALA A 604 -6.51 19.52 -36.25
N ASP A 605 -6.07 20.07 -35.12
CA ASP A 605 -4.78 20.74 -34.96
C ASP A 605 -3.64 19.78 -34.60
N ALA A 606 -3.94 18.51 -34.31
CA ALA A 606 -2.94 17.48 -34.06
C ALA A 606 -2.24 17.07 -35.37
N LYS A 607 -1.02 17.59 -35.58
CA LYS A 607 -0.21 17.34 -36.79
C LYS A 607 1.02 16.47 -36.55
N ILE A 608 1.37 16.20 -35.29
CA ILE A 608 2.58 15.45 -34.93
C ILE A 608 2.21 13.99 -34.72
N GLY A 609 2.90 13.04 -35.35
CA GLY A 609 2.70 11.62 -35.09
C GLY A 609 3.15 11.23 -33.67
N TYR A 610 2.43 10.32 -33.04
CA TYR A 610 2.70 9.81 -31.70
C TYR A 610 2.39 8.31 -31.66
N SER A 611 3.24 7.52 -30.98
CA SER A 611 2.95 6.12 -30.69
C SER A 611 2.94 5.92 -29.18
N PHE A 612 1.98 5.13 -28.70
CA PHE A 612 1.90 4.66 -27.33
C PHE A 612 2.83 3.45 -27.07
N ASP A 613 3.52 2.93 -28.09
CA ASP A 613 4.42 1.79 -27.94
C ASP A 613 5.52 2.07 -26.91
N ALA A 614 5.45 1.37 -25.77
CA ALA A 614 6.49 1.39 -24.77
C ALA A 614 7.75 0.64 -25.25
N PRO A 615 8.96 1.05 -24.82
CA PRO A 615 10.16 0.24 -25.01
C PRO A 615 9.97 -1.16 -24.41
N LYS A 616 10.38 -2.19 -25.13
CA LYS A 616 10.30 -3.59 -24.64
C LYS A 616 11.46 -3.97 -23.71
N ILE A 617 12.53 -3.20 -23.72
CA ILE A 617 13.78 -3.45 -23.00
C ILE A 617 14.27 -2.14 -22.37
N ASN A 618 14.71 -2.19 -21.12
CA ASN A 618 15.33 -1.07 -20.44
C ASN A 618 16.86 -1.11 -20.55
N THR A 619 17.45 -0.10 -21.19
CA THR A 619 18.91 -0.02 -21.35
C THR A 619 19.61 0.87 -20.33
N GLN A 620 18.86 1.57 -19.48
CA GLN A 620 19.37 2.64 -18.61
C GLN A 620 19.42 2.27 -17.13
N SER A 621 18.85 1.12 -16.72
CA SER A 621 18.92 0.69 -15.32
C SER A 621 20.35 0.41 -14.86
N LEU A 622 20.63 0.66 -13.58
CA LEU A 622 21.92 0.33 -12.95
C LEU A 622 22.16 -1.19 -12.90
N PHE A 623 21.13 -1.95 -12.56
CA PHE A 623 21.16 -3.40 -12.46
C PHE A 623 20.33 -4.09 -13.56
N THR A 624 20.69 -5.32 -13.88
CA THR A 624 19.85 -6.27 -14.63
C THR A 624 19.63 -7.53 -13.80
N GLU A 625 18.42 -8.09 -13.84
CA GLU A 625 18.17 -9.40 -13.25
C GLU A 625 18.74 -10.51 -14.15
N VAL A 626 19.48 -11.46 -13.56
CA VAL A 626 20.23 -12.52 -14.26
C VAL A 626 20.00 -13.92 -13.68
N THR A 627 19.04 -14.11 -12.79
CA THR A 627 18.82 -15.36 -12.02
C THR A 627 18.82 -16.61 -12.90
N LYS A 628 17.99 -16.65 -13.96
CA LYS A 628 17.92 -17.84 -14.84
C LYS A 628 19.14 -17.97 -15.75
N ASN A 629 19.73 -16.85 -16.18
CA ASN A 629 20.97 -16.86 -16.97
C ASN A 629 22.12 -17.49 -16.17
N ALA A 630 22.15 -17.23 -14.87
CA ALA A 630 23.06 -17.85 -13.90
C ALA A 630 22.69 -19.32 -13.56
N GLY A 631 21.62 -19.87 -14.13
CA GLY A 631 21.19 -21.26 -13.91
C GLY A 631 20.44 -21.50 -12.60
N ILE A 632 20.03 -20.45 -11.89
CA ILE A 632 19.30 -20.56 -10.63
C ILE A 632 17.80 -20.66 -10.93
N ASN A 633 17.16 -21.74 -10.45
CA ASN A 633 15.71 -21.96 -10.53
C ASN A 633 15.09 -22.20 -9.14
N TYR A 634 15.80 -21.80 -8.08
CA TYR A 634 15.42 -22.07 -6.71
C TYR A 634 14.22 -21.23 -6.27
N ILE A 635 13.27 -21.89 -5.62
CA ILE A 635 12.12 -21.29 -4.94
C ILE A 635 12.17 -21.80 -3.50
N HIS A 636 12.19 -20.87 -2.54
CA HIS A 636 12.13 -21.23 -1.12
C HIS A 636 10.85 -22.02 -0.83
N LYS A 637 10.95 -23.06 0.01
CA LYS A 637 9.79 -23.87 0.41
C LYS A 637 9.69 -23.91 1.93
N SER A 638 8.46 -23.74 2.40
CA SER A 638 8.10 -23.90 3.81
C SER A 638 6.67 -24.41 3.90
N ASP A 639 6.36 -25.17 4.94
CA ASP A 639 4.99 -25.48 5.29
C ASP A 639 4.38 -24.24 6.01
N ASP A 640 3.08 -24.03 5.88
CA ASP A 640 2.40 -22.96 6.60
C ASP A 640 2.11 -23.38 8.04
N PHE A 641 2.72 -22.69 9.01
CA PHE A 641 2.49 -22.87 10.44
C PHE A 641 1.77 -21.64 10.99
N ILE A 642 0.76 -21.83 11.82
CA ILE A 642 -0.11 -20.74 12.28
C ILE A 642 0.21 -20.42 13.75
N ASP A 643 1.11 -19.46 13.97
CA ASP A 643 1.52 -19.03 15.33
C ASP A 643 0.33 -18.59 16.19
N PHE A 644 -0.69 -18.01 15.54
CA PHE A 644 -1.94 -17.54 16.16
C PHE A 644 -2.79 -18.66 16.78
N ASN A 645 -2.52 -19.94 16.47
CA ASN A 645 -3.15 -21.05 17.18
C ASN A 645 -2.54 -21.27 18.58
N ILE A 646 -1.34 -20.75 18.84
CA ILE A 646 -0.65 -20.85 20.13
C ILE A 646 -0.90 -19.60 20.95
N GLN A 647 -0.48 -18.43 20.46
CA GLN A 647 -0.75 -17.13 21.07
C GLN A 647 -1.59 -16.30 20.09
N LYS A 648 -2.86 -16.07 20.42
CA LYS A 648 -3.88 -15.68 19.43
C LYS A 648 -3.87 -14.21 19.04
N LEU A 649 -3.17 -13.37 19.82
CA LEU A 649 -3.21 -11.91 19.69
C LEU A 649 -1.81 -11.31 19.41
N ILE A 650 -0.83 -12.13 19.02
CA ILE A 650 0.48 -11.60 18.61
C ILE A 650 0.33 -10.84 17.29
N PRO A 651 1.13 -9.78 17.04
CA PRO A 651 0.92 -8.93 15.85
C PRO A 651 1.37 -9.58 14.53
N HIS A 652 2.31 -10.52 14.59
CA HIS A 652 2.91 -11.19 13.42
C HIS A 652 3.45 -12.57 13.80
N LYS A 653 3.70 -13.40 12.77
CA LYS A 653 4.28 -14.73 12.87
C LYS A 653 5.80 -14.63 13.00
N LEU A 654 6.32 -15.35 13.98
CA LEU A 654 7.75 -15.51 14.23
C LEU A 654 8.32 -16.74 13.49
N SER A 655 7.43 -17.58 12.94
CA SER A 655 7.77 -18.77 12.16
C SER A 655 8.10 -18.51 10.68
N GLU A 656 8.21 -17.27 10.19
CA GLU A 656 8.36 -16.97 8.75
C GLU A 656 9.55 -16.05 8.38
N TYR A 657 10.57 -15.90 9.22
CA TYR A 657 11.71 -15.01 8.91
C TYR A 657 12.76 -15.56 7.93
N SER A 658 12.91 -16.89 7.80
CA SER A 658 13.77 -17.55 6.81
C SER A 658 13.39 -17.23 5.34
N PRO A 659 14.30 -17.34 4.35
CA PRO A 659 15.64 -17.92 4.47
C PRO A 659 16.78 -16.89 4.51
N ALA A 660 17.81 -17.19 5.32
CA ALA A 660 19.10 -16.51 5.28
C ALA A 660 19.92 -16.85 4.03
N ILE A 661 20.88 -15.97 3.73
CA ILE A 661 21.94 -16.21 2.74
C ILE A 661 23.31 -15.89 3.34
N ALA A 662 24.26 -16.81 3.16
CA ALA A 662 25.68 -16.60 3.43
C ALA A 662 26.50 -16.82 2.14
N VAL A 663 27.56 -16.04 1.96
CA VAL A 663 28.36 -16.03 0.72
C VAL A 663 29.85 -16.07 1.04
N GLY A 664 30.56 -16.97 0.37
CA GLY A 664 32.02 -17.11 0.45
C GLY A 664 32.52 -18.15 -0.54
N ASP A 665 33.84 -18.26 -0.69
CA ASP A 665 34.51 -19.28 -1.52
C ASP A 665 34.49 -20.62 -0.76
N ILE A 666 33.43 -21.41 -0.94
CA ILE A 666 33.12 -22.58 -0.11
C ILE A 666 33.98 -23.78 -0.51
N ASN A 667 34.32 -23.90 -1.80
CA ASN A 667 35.06 -25.02 -2.36
C ASN A 667 36.52 -24.70 -2.75
N GLY A 668 37.01 -23.50 -2.38
CA GLY A 668 38.39 -23.07 -2.58
C GLY A 668 38.78 -22.88 -4.05
N ASP A 669 37.83 -22.72 -4.96
CA ASP A 669 38.10 -22.56 -6.40
C ASP A 669 38.31 -21.09 -6.82
N GLY A 670 38.13 -20.15 -5.90
CA GLY A 670 38.35 -18.73 -6.09
C GLY A 670 37.08 -17.94 -6.46
N PHE A 671 35.93 -18.61 -6.65
CA PHE A 671 34.64 -17.98 -6.91
C PHE A 671 33.81 -17.83 -5.63
N ASP A 672 32.95 -16.81 -5.57
CA ASP A 672 32.04 -16.67 -4.44
C ASP A 672 30.83 -17.59 -4.65
N ASP A 673 30.58 -18.48 -3.68
CA ASP A 673 29.45 -19.40 -3.61
C ASP A 673 28.38 -18.90 -2.64
N MET A 674 27.20 -19.53 -2.63
CA MET A 674 26.12 -19.19 -1.69
C MET A 674 25.60 -20.40 -0.91
N VAL A 675 25.28 -20.19 0.36
CA VAL A 675 24.45 -21.06 1.19
C VAL A 675 23.11 -20.36 1.42
N VAL A 676 22.00 -21.05 1.16
CA VAL A 676 20.65 -20.58 1.48
C VAL A 676 20.06 -21.48 2.56
N GLY A 677 19.56 -20.87 3.64
CA GLY A 677 19.03 -21.57 4.81
C GLY A 677 17.85 -22.49 4.49
N GLY A 678 17.81 -23.64 5.15
CA GLY A 678 16.69 -24.57 5.10
C GLY A 678 15.61 -24.29 6.15
N THR A 679 14.53 -25.06 6.04
CA THR A 679 13.44 -25.09 7.02
C THR A 679 13.40 -26.44 7.74
N SER A 680 12.47 -26.59 8.68
CA SER A 680 12.21 -27.83 9.43
C SER A 680 11.98 -29.08 8.57
N LYS A 681 11.70 -28.92 7.27
CA LYS A 681 11.40 -29.99 6.33
C LYS A 681 12.25 -29.97 5.06
N TYR A 682 12.73 -28.80 4.63
CA TYR A 682 13.49 -28.64 3.40
C TYR A 682 14.94 -28.27 3.73
N PRO A 683 15.94 -29.04 3.28
CA PRO A 683 17.33 -28.82 3.68
C PRO A 683 17.91 -27.53 3.07
N ALA A 684 18.91 -26.96 3.74
CA ALA A 684 19.73 -25.89 3.20
C ALA A 684 20.31 -26.25 1.82
N GLN A 685 20.48 -25.23 0.98
CA GLN A 685 20.98 -25.39 -0.38
C GLN A 685 22.32 -24.70 -0.55
N LEU A 686 23.22 -25.33 -1.30
CA LEU A 686 24.47 -24.76 -1.78
C LEU A 686 24.33 -24.39 -3.26
N PHE A 687 24.83 -23.22 -3.62
CA PHE A 687 24.97 -22.76 -5.00
C PHE A 687 26.45 -22.54 -5.26
N LEU A 688 27.08 -23.51 -5.93
CA LEU A 688 28.50 -23.46 -6.26
C LEU A 688 28.69 -22.77 -7.61
N GLN A 689 29.35 -21.63 -7.61
CA GLN A 689 29.61 -20.88 -8.82
C GLN A 689 30.63 -21.62 -9.69
N GLN A 690 30.46 -21.54 -11.01
CA GLN A 690 31.36 -22.17 -11.97
C GLN A 690 32.07 -21.08 -12.76
N ALA A 691 33.22 -21.40 -13.36
CA ALA A 691 33.96 -20.47 -14.24
C ALA A 691 33.13 -19.94 -15.42
N SER A 692 32.02 -20.61 -15.77
CA SER A 692 31.05 -20.14 -16.78
C SER A 692 30.17 -18.96 -16.30
N GLY A 693 30.15 -18.66 -15.00
CA GLY A 693 29.21 -17.74 -14.34
C GLY A 693 27.87 -18.37 -13.96
N LYS A 694 27.67 -19.67 -14.22
CA LYS A 694 26.50 -20.43 -13.76
C LYS A 694 26.73 -21.04 -12.40
N PHE A 695 25.65 -21.32 -11.67
CA PHE A 695 25.68 -22.00 -10.39
C PHE A 695 25.20 -23.45 -10.50
N ILE A 696 25.88 -24.34 -9.77
CA ILE A 696 25.42 -25.72 -9.53
C ILE A 696 24.72 -25.73 -8.18
N GLN A 697 23.43 -26.06 -8.19
CA GLN A 697 22.64 -26.23 -6.97
C GLN A 697 22.81 -27.66 -6.43
N ARG A 698 23.05 -27.80 -5.12
CA ARG A 698 23.00 -29.08 -4.39
C ARG A 698 22.44 -28.91 -2.97
N GLU A 699 21.90 -29.97 -2.39
CA GLU A 699 21.59 -29.99 -0.95
C GLU A 699 22.88 -29.95 -0.14
N MET A 700 22.91 -29.19 0.95
CA MET A 700 24.09 -29.07 1.82
C MET A 700 24.42 -30.38 2.54
N LEU A 701 23.39 -31.08 3.02
CA LEU A 701 23.51 -32.37 3.69
C LEU A 701 22.49 -33.33 3.07
N ALA A 702 22.85 -34.62 2.95
CA ALA A 702 21.92 -35.64 2.49
C ALA A 702 20.67 -35.70 3.38
N THR A 703 19.53 -36.01 2.77
CA THR A 703 18.17 -35.90 3.33
C THR A 703 18.07 -36.43 4.77
N VAL A 704 17.51 -35.60 5.67
CA VAL A 704 17.27 -35.96 7.08
C VAL A 704 16.43 -37.25 7.14
N PRO A 705 16.86 -38.30 7.87
CA PRO A 705 16.06 -39.51 8.03
C PRO A 705 14.68 -39.19 8.60
N SER A 706 13.64 -39.92 8.17
CA SER A 706 12.29 -39.75 8.73
C SER A 706 12.34 -39.95 10.26
N GLY A 707 12.01 -38.90 11.03
CA GLY A 707 12.07 -38.92 12.50
C GLY A 707 13.29 -38.22 13.12
N GLY A 708 14.19 -37.61 12.33
CA GLY A 708 15.25 -36.75 12.84
C GLY A 708 14.74 -35.43 13.46
N THR A 709 15.56 -34.80 14.30
CA THR A 709 15.30 -33.47 14.84
C THR A 709 15.10 -32.45 13.72
N LYS A 710 14.05 -31.63 13.83
CA LYS A 710 13.69 -30.64 12.84
C LYS A 710 14.32 -29.30 13.21
N PHE A 711 15.19 -28.77 12.37
CA PHE A 711 15.82 -27.47 12.59
C PHE A 711 15.37 -26.47 11.53
N LYS A 712 15.35 -25.19 11.90
CA LYS A 712 15.11 -24.08 10.97
C LYS A 712 16.34 -23.19 10.94
N ASP A 713 16.87 -22.94 9.75
CA ASP A 713 18.12 -22.22 9.57
C ASP A 713 17.80 -20.73 9.40
N GLU A 714 17.77 -20.00 10.52
CA GLU A 714 17.42 -18.57 10.51
C GLU A 714 18.64 -17.72 10.17
N GLY A 715 19.74 -17.81 10.93
CA GLY A 715 20.96 -17.03 10.69
C GLY A 715 22.12 -17.89 10.17
N LEU A 716 22.88 -17.40 9.18
CA LEU A 716 24.02 -18.09 8.58
C LEU A 716 25.27 -17.22 8.59
N LEU A 717 26.43 -17.84 8.81
CA LEU A 717 27.74 -17.17 8.75
C LEU A 717 28.81 -18.15 8.25
N LEU A 718 29.50 -17.78 7.17
CA LEU A 718 30.69 -18.46 6.67
C LEU A 718 31.96 -17.76 7.16
N PHE A 719 32.85 -18.49 7.83
CA PHE A 719 34.15 -18.00 8.31
C PHE A 719 35.07 -19.17 8.66
N ASP A 720 36.38 -18.93 8.67
CA ASP A 720 37.38 -19.91 9.11
C ASP A 720 37.39 -19.98 10.64
N ALA A 721 36.77 -21.01 11.22
CA ALA A 721 36.56 -21.08 12.66
C ALA A 721 37.77 -21.66 13.41
N ASP A 722 38.53 -22.57 12.80
CA ASP A 722 39.64 -23.27 13.43
C ASP A 722 41.05 -22.86 12.92
N GLY A 723 41.11 -22.00 11.91
CA GLY A 723 42.32 -21.41 11.35
C GLY A 723 42.99 -22.27 10.29
N ASP A 724 42.27 -23.17 9.62
CA ASP A 724 42.81 -24.05 8.58
C ASP A 724 42.74 -23.46 7.16
N GLY A 725 42.05 -22.33 6.99
CA GLY A 725 41.92 -21.58 5.74
C GLY A 725 40.66 -21.91 4.93
N ASP A 726 39.87 -22.90 5.34
CA ASP A 726 38.58 -23.23 4.73
C ASP A 726 37.43 -22.50 5.44
N LEU A 727 36.36 -22.17 4.70
CA LEU A 727 35.20 -21.51 5.32
C LEU A 727 34.26 -22.54 5.95
N ASP A 728 34.19 -22.54 7.28
CA ASP A 728 33.21 -23.28 8.07
C ASP A 728 31.87 -22.55 8.11
N LEU A 729 30.80 -23.28 8.47
CA LEU A 729 29.44 -22.73 8.53
C LEU A 729 28.87 -22.78 9.94
N TYR A 730 28.51 -21.62 10.48
CA TYR A 730 27.64 -21.50 11.65
C TYR A 730 26.19 -21.31 11.21
N VAL A 731 25.28 -22.04 11.84
CA VAL A 731 23.83 -21.95 11.63
C VAL A 731 23.12 -21.68 12.95
N ALA A 732 22.55 -20.48 13.07
CA ALA A 732 21.66 -20.12 14.17
C ALA A 732 20.28 -20.76 13.94
N SER A 733 19.84 -21.55 14.91
CA SER A 733 18.58 -22.29 14.86
C SER A 733 17.45 -21.49 15.51
N GLY A 734 16.40 -21.21 14.76
CA GLY A 734 15.26 -20.42 15.22
C GLY A 734 13.89 -21.01 14.90
N GLY A 735 12.90 -20.13 14.76
CA GLY A 735 11.49 -20.48 14.58
C GLY A 735 10.64 -20.34 15.84
N TYR A 736 9.39 -20.78 15.75
CA TYR A 736 8.35 -20.67 16.79
C TYR A 736 7.49 -21.94 16.88
N GLU A 737 7.70 -22.88 15.96
CA GLU A 737 6.86 -24.07 15.77
C GLU A 737 6.99 -25.11 16.88
N GLN A 738 8.09 -25.08 17.64
CA GLN A 738 8.39 -26.05 18.70
C GLN A 738 8.28 -25.42 20.09
N GLU A 739 8.01 -26.25 21.10
CA GLU A 739 7.86 -25.82 22.49
C GLU A 739 9.13 -25.19 23.09
N PRO A 740 9.00 -24.29 24.08
CA PRO A 740 10.10 -23.85 24.94
C PRO A 740 11.11 -24.94 25.30
N GLY A 741 12.39 -24.71 25.02
CA GLY A 741 13.46 -25.64 25.42
C GLY A 741 13.67 -26.84 24.49
N SER A 742 12.98 -26.90 23.35
CA SER A 742 13.21 -27.94 22.34
C SER A 742 14.64 -27.95 21.81
N ILE A 743 15.20 -29.14 21.59
CA ILE A 743 16.51 -29.35 20.95
C ILE A 743 16.56 -28.79 19.51
N SER A 744 15.40 -28.56 18.89
CA SER A 744 15.24 -27.93 17.58
C SER A 744 15.84 -26.52 17.49
N TYR A 745 16.01 -25.86 18.64
CA TYR A 745 16.61 -24.53 18.75
C TYR A 745 18.11 -24.57 19.04
N GLN A 746 18.74 -25.73 19.09
CA GLN A 746 20.20 -25.82 19.25
C GLN A 746 20.90 -25.38 17.96
N ASP A 747 21.82 -24.43 18.09
CA ASP A 747 22.67 -23.97 16.98
C ASP A 747 23.61 -25.09 16.52
N ARG A 748 24.05 -25.00 15.26
CA ARG A 748 24.90 -26.01 14.63
C ARG A 748 26.11 -25.34 14.01
N VAL A 749 27.27 -26.00 14.13
CA VAL A 749 28.49 -25.66 13.39
C VAL A 749 28.88 -26.83 12.51
N TYR A 750 29.23 -26.54 11.27
CA TYR A 750 29.70 -27.50 10.31
C TYR A 750 31.13 -27.16 9.88
N MET A 751 32.03 -28.13 10.07
CA MET A 751 33.39 -28.04 9.56
C MET A 751 33.39 -28.33 8.06
N ASN A 752 34.06 -27.48 7.29
CA ASN A 752 34.26 -27.68 5.85
C ASN A 752 35.58 -28.42 5.59
N ASN A 753 35.68 -29.12 4.46
CA ASN A 753 36.90 -29.82 4.02
C ASN A 753 37.61 -29.10 2.86
N GLY A 754 37.28 -27.83 2.63
CA GLY A 754 37.75 -27.02 1.51
C GLY A 754 37.15 -27.37 0.15
N LYS A 755 36.19 -28.30 0.09
CA LYS A 755 35.48 -28.69 -1.15
C LYS A 755 33.96 -28.46 -1.05
N GLY A 756 33.54 -27.80 0.02
CA GLY A 756 32.15 -27.54 0.34
C GLY A 756 31.39 -28.75 0.87
N ASP A 757 32.08 -29.80 1.33
CA ASP A 757 31.44 -30.92 2.01
C ASP A 757 31.50 -30.67 3.53
N PHE A 758 30.32 -30.40 4.11
CA PHE A 758 30.17 -29.97 5.49
C PHE A 758 29.92 -31.14 6.45
N THR A 759 30.62 -31.16 7.59
CA THR A 759 30.46 -32.16 8.66
C THR A 759 30.09 -31.52 9.99
N LEU A 760 28.95 -31.93 10.57
CA LEU A 760 28.44 -31.40 11.85
C LEU A 760 29.44 -31.61 12.99
N GLN A 761 29.66 -30.57 13.80
CA GLN A 761 30.48 -30.58 15.01
C GLN A 761 29.58 -30.48 16.27
N PRO A 762 29.09 -31.61 16.82
CA PRO A 762 28.09 -31.59 17.90
C PRO A 762 28.61 -31.04 19.22
N ASP A 763 29.92 -31.13 19.47
CA ASP A 763 30.55 -30.68 20.72
C ASP A 763 31.15 -29.27 20.65
N ALA A 764 30.99 -28.60 19.49
CA ALA A 764 31.58 -27.28 19.24
C ALA A 764 30.92 -26.17 20.07
N LEU A 765 29.62 -26.28 20.38
CA LEU A 765 28.83 -25.22 20.99
C LEU A 765 28.35 -25.56 22.41
N PRO A 766 28.12 -24.57 23.28
CA PRO A 766 27.36 -24.75 24.51
C PRO A 766 25.88 -25.07 24.20
N ALA A 767 25.23 -25.78 25.12
CA ALA A 767 23.80 -26.07 25.00
C ALA A 767 22.98 -24.79 25.21
N ASN A 768 22.14 -24.44 24.24
CA ASN A 768 21.21 -23.33 24.33
C ASN A 768 19.98 -23.60 23.46
N PHE A 769 18.79 -23.56 24.06
CA PHE A 769 17.52 -23.94 23.40
C PHE A 769 16.53 -22.76 23.26
N THR A 770 17.02 -21.53 23.33
CA THR A 770 16.26 -20.32 22.98
C THR A 770 16.13 -20.21 21.46
N SER A 771 15.07 -19.64 20.91
CA SER A 771 15.00 -19.38 19.45
C SER A 771 15.89 -18.19 19.06
N LYS A 772 16.72 -18.33 18.03
CA LYS A 772 17.66 -17.29 17.53
C LYS A 772 17.30 -16.82 16.13
N LEU A 773 17.89 -15.71 15.71
CA LEU A 773 17.69 -15.16 14.37
C LEU A 773 18.99 -14.72 13.69
N CYS A 774 19.89 -14.06 14.42
CA CYS A 774 21.06 -13.38 13.87
C CYS A 774 22.36 -13.95 14.44
N VAL A 775 23.40 -14.06 13.60
CA VAL A 775 24.78 -14.37 13.99
C VAL A 775 25.74 -13.41 13.28
N LYS A 776 26.75 -12.89 14.00
CA LYS A 776 27.79 -11.98 13.49
C LYS A 776 29.16 -12.35 14.07
N ALA A 777 30.24 -12.09 13.35
CA ALA A 777 31.60 -12.39 13.80
C ALA A 777 32.50 -11.15 13.92
N VAL A 778 33.34 -11.13 14.95
CA VAL A 778 34.45 -10.17 15.09
C VAL A 778 35.48 -10.72 16.07
N ASP A 779 36.75 -10.33 15.93
CA ASP A 779 37.75 -10.54 16.98
C ASP A 779 37.61 -9.42 18.02
N TYR A 780 36.77 -9.62 19.02
CA TYR A 780 36.40 -8.53 19.95
C TYR A 780 37.47 -8.27 21.01
N ASP A 781 38.33 -9.25 21.31
CA ASP A 781 39.39 -9.15 22.32
C ASP A 781 40.80 -9.02 21.71
N LYS A 782 40.89 -8.94 20.37
CA LYS A 782 42.12 -8.79 19.58
C LYS A 782 43.11 -9.94 19.76
N ASN A 783 42.60 -11.17 19.91
CA ASN A 783 43.42 -12.37 20.06
C ASN A 783 43.78 -13.05 18.72
N GLY A 784 43.29 -12.53 17.60
CA GLY A 784 43.53 -13.04 16.25
C GLY A 784 42.50 -14.07 15.77
N LYS A 785 41.44 -14.35 16.54
CA LYS A 785 40.36 -15.26 16.16
C LYS A 785 39.02 -14.55 16.13
N LEU A 786 38.16 -14.93 15.19
CA LEU A 786 36.81 -14.42 15.12
C LEU A 786 35.92 -15.10 16.16
N ASP A 787 35.37 -14.30 17.07
CA ASP A 787 34.34 -14.67 18.04
C ASP A 787 32.96 -14.35 17.48
N LEU A 788 31.89 -14.82 18.16
CA LEU A 788 30.53 -14.69 17.66
C LEU A 788 29.62 -13.91 18.61
N PHE A 789 28.78 -13.05 18.05
CA PHE A 789 27.52 -12.64 18.65
C PHE A 789 26.38 -13.47 18.06
N VAL A 790 25.50 -13.99 18.93
CA VAL A 790 24.30 -14.73 18.53
C VAL A 790 23.08 -14.15 19.23
N SER A 791 22.06 -13.76 18.46
CA SER A 791 20.88 -13.11 19.00
C SER A 791 19.91 -14.09 19.65
N GLY A 792 19.36 -13.73 20.81
CA GLY A 792 18.12 -14.32 21.31
C GLY A 792 16.93 -13.59 20.68
N ARG A 793 16.13 -14.29 19.87
CA ARG A 793 15.00 -13.69 19.15
C ARG A 793 13.73 -13.70 19.96
N VAL A 794 13.34 -14.87 20.47
CA VAL A 794 12.10 -15.05 21.23
C VAL A 794 12.16 -16.30 22.10
N GLN A 795 11.43 -16.28 23.21
CA GLN A 795 11.03 -17.50 23.91
C GLN A 795 9.75 -18.03 23.24
N PRO A 796 9.79 -19.15 22.51
CA PRO A 796 8.62 -19.67 21.81
C PRO A 796 7.41 -19.77 22.75
N TRP A 797 6.22 -19.45 22.24
CA TRP A 797 4.94 -19.52 22.98
C TRP A 797 4.80 -18.55 24.16
N GLU A 798 5.82 -17.74 24.44
CA GLU A 798 5.84 -16.76 25.52
C GLU A 798 6.16 -15.34 25.03
N TYR A 799 5.85 -14.98 23.78
CA TYR A 799 6.01 -13.61 23.28
C TYR A 799 5.20 -12.62 24.15
N PRO A 800 5.75 -11.46 24.56
CA PRO A 800 7.03 -10.85 24.21
C PRO A 800 8.11 -10.99 25.32
N LYS A 801 8.17 -12.11 26.03
CA LYS A 801 9.12 -12.29 27.14
C LYS A 801 10.57 -12.12 26.65
N PRO A 802 11.38 -11.29 27.33
CA PRO A 802 12.75 -11.02 26.88
C PRO A 802 13.62 -12.27 27.04
N VAL A 803 14.55 -12.44 26.10
CA VAL A 803 15.53 -13.53 26.12
C VAL A 803 16.96 -12.98 26.08
N SER A 804 17.93 -13.83 26.39
CA SER A 804 19.35 -13.45 26.38
C SER A 804 19.97 -13.65 25.00
N SER A 805 20.88 -12.76 24.62
CA SER A 805 21.81 -12.95 23.49
C SER A 805 23.19 -13.38 24.01
N LEU A 806 24.02 -13.95 23.16
CA LEU A 806 25.28 -14.59 23.55
C LEU A 806 26.50 -13.95 22.88
N ILE A 807 27.61 -13.88 23.62
CA ILE A 807 28.97 -13.75 23.07
C ILE A 807 29.67 -15.10 23.26
N LEU A 808 30.06 -15.70 22.14
CA LEU A 808 30.78 -16.97 22.10
C LEU A 808 32.23 -16.73 21.70
N ARG A 809 33.16 -16.94 22.64
CA ARG A 809 34.60 -16.84 22.38
C ARG A 809 35.07 -18.06 21.60
N ASN A 810 35.91 -17.84 20.60
CA ASN A 810 36.51 -18.87 19.77
C ASN A 810 37.76 -19.49 20.43
N ASP A 811 37.57 -20.66 21.03
CA ASP A 811 38.62 -21.48 21.67
C ASP A 811 39.15 -22.59 20.74
N SER A 812 38.84 -22.52 19.44
CA SER A 812 39.17 -23.55 18.45
C SER A 812 40.67 -23.74 18.30
N LYS A 813 41.04 -24.95 17.88
CA LYS A 813 42.40 -25.35 17.49
C LYS A 813 42.31 -25.95 16.08
N PRO A 814 43.39 -25.95 15.28
CA PRO A 814 43.35 -26.52 13.94
C PRO A 814 42.76 -27.94 13.93
N GLY A 815 41.72 -28.18 13.13
CA GLY A 815 40.96 -29.42 13.03
C GLY A 815 39.95 -29.68 14.15
N GLN A 816 39.73 -28.72 15.07
CA GLN A 816 38.82 -28.83 16.20
C GLN A 816 38.16 -27.48 16.53
N ILE A 817 36.92 -27.32 16.08
CA ILE A 817 36.11 -26.14 16.39
C ILE A 817 35.57 -26.23 17.82
N LYS A 818 35.76 -25.15 18.61
CA LYS A 818 35.22 -25.01 19.96
C LYS A 818 34.89 -23.56 20.31
N PHE A 819 33.66 -23.33 20.74
CA PHE A 819 33.20 -22.05 21.28
C PHE A 819 32.79 -22.16 22.75
N THR A 820 33.04 -21.10 23.50
CA THR A 820 32.67 -20.96 24.92
C THR A 820 31.79 -19.74 25.12
N ASP A 821 30.65 -19.91 25.79
CA ASP A 821 29.81 -18.78 26.21
C ASP A 821 30.52 -17.99 27.33
N VAL A 822 30.92 -16.77 27.00
CA VAL A 822 31.59 -15.84 27.92
C VAL A 822 30.70 -14.65 28.30
N THR A 823 29.45 -14.64 27.84
CA THR A 823 28.46 -13.56 28.06
C THR A 823 28.37 -13.11 29.52
N PRO A 824 28.32 -14.01 30.53
CA PRO A 824 28.20 -13.60 31.94
C PRO A 824 29.38 -12.76 32.45
N THR A 825 30.56 -12.88 31.82
CA THR A 825 31.76 -12.14 32.22
C THR A 825 32.04 -10.94 31.34
N VAL A 826 31.78 -11.03 30.03
CA VAL A 826 32.18 -9.97 29.08
C VAL A 826 31.03 -9.06 28.64
N ALA A 827 29.76 -9.50 28.75
CA ALA A 827 28.63 -8.76 28.18
C ALA A 827 27.34 -8.94 29.00
N LYS A 828 27.39 -8.64 30.31
CA LYS A 828 26.25 -8.85 31.24
C LYS A 828 24.94 -8.22 30.77
N GLY A 829 25.00 -7.08 30.08
CA GLY A 829 23.82 -6.39 29.56
C GLY A 829 23.08 -7.11 28.43
N LEU A 830 23.63 -8.21 27.89
CA LEU A 830 22.93 -9.08 26.94
C LEU A 830 21.98 -10.09 27.62
N THR A 831 22.03 -10.21 28.95
CA THR A 831 21.13 -11.09 29.71
C THR A 831 19.72 -10.51 29.72
N ASN A 832 18.73 -11.27 29.20
CA ASN A 832 17.33 -10.84 29.07
C ASN A 832 17.19 -9.48 28.37
N ILE A 833 17.99 -9.26 27.32
CA ILE A 833 18.08 -7.97 26.63
C ILE A 833 16.79 -7.60 25.89
N GLY A 834 16.02 -8.59 25.41
CA GLY A 834 14.79 -8.32 24.67
C GLY A 834 14.56 -9.32 23.54
N LEU A 835 13.98 -8.82 22.44
CA LEU A 835 13.58 -9.55 21.26
C LEU A 835 14.48 -9.12 20.08
N VAL A 836 15.72 -9.58 20.07
CA VAL A 836 16.76 -9.06 19.16
C VAL A 836 16.55 -9.58 17.74
N CYS A 837 16.55 -8.67 16.77
CA CYS A 837 16.37 -8.98 15.35
C CYS A 837 17.72 -9.04 14.61
N ASP A 838 18.58 -8.03 14.79
CA ASP A 838 19.84 -7.90 14.05
C ASP A 838 20.89 -7.10 14.85
N ALA A 839 22.16 -7.19 14.44
CA ALA A 839 23.26 -6.50 15.07
C ALA A 839 24.40 -6.16 14.09
N ALA A 840 25.22 -5.17 14.45
CA ALA A 840 26.45 -4.80 13.75
C ALA A 840 27.61 -4.68 14.75
N PHE A 841 28.78 -5.21 14.37
CA PHE A 841 30.05 -4.90 15.03
C PHE A 841 30.73 -3.76 14.31
N THR A 842 31.05 -2.69 15.00
CA THR A 842 31.46 -1.40 14.41
C THR A 842 32.23 -0.57 15.42
N ASP A 843 33.17 0.26 14.99
CA ASP A 843 33.92 1.17 15.87
C ASP A 843 33.22 2.54 15.88
N TYR A 844 32.08 2.63 16.58
CA TYR A 844 31.17 3.79 16.46
C TYR A 844 31.72 5.05 17.13
N ASP A 845 32.67 4.91 18.05
CA ASP A 845 33.32 6.04 18.71
C ASP A 845 34.78 6.27 18.31
N ASN A 846 35.24 5.56 17.27
CA ASN A 846 36.55 5.71 16.67
C ASN A 846 37.73 5.49 17.65
N ASP A 847 37.54 4.63 18.67
CA ASP A 847 38.59 4.25 19.62
C ASP A 847 39.42 3.03 19.16
N GLY A 848 39.01 2.41 18.05
CA GLY A 848 39.71 1.30 17.42
C GLY A 848 39.37 -0.07 18.02
N TRP A 849 38.40 -0.17 18.91
CA TRP A 849 37.81 -1.43 19.35
C TRP A 849 36.45 -1.65 18.68
N PRO A 850 36.13 -2.87 18.22
CA PRO A 850 34.82 -3.15 17.65
C PRO A 850 33.75 -3.18 18.76
N ASP A 851 32.88 -2.20 18.75
CA ASP A 851 31.67 -2.12 19.56
C ASP A 851 30.52 -2.92 18.96
N LEU A 852 29.44 -3.09 19.72
CA LEU A 852 28.26 -3.84 19.31
C LEU A 852 27.01 -2.96 19.34
N VAL A 853 26.34 -2.84 18.19
CA VAL A 853 25.07 -2.11 18.04
C VAL A 853 23.95 -3.11 17.70
N ILE A 854 22.84 -3.04 18.42
CA ILE A 854 21.76 -4.05 18.38
C ILE A 854 20.41 -3.40 18.07
N THR A 855 19.63 -4.06 17.22
CA THR A 855 18.23 -3.74 16.93
C THR A 855 17.31 -4.86 17.40
N GLY A 856 16.10 -4.49 17.84
CA GLY A 856 15.08 -5.45 18.27
C GLY A 856 13.73 -4.79 18.51
N GLU A 857 12.73 -5.62 18.80
CA GLU A 857 11.38 -5.16 19.04
C GLU A 857 11.16 -4.64 20.46
N TRP A 858 10.34 -3.59 20.56
CA TRP A 858 9.90 -2.97 21.81
C TRP A 858 11.04 -2.41 22.68
N MET A 859 12.12 -1.99 22.03
CA MET A 859 13.34 -1.49 22.65
C MET A 859 13.96 -0.39 21.77
N PRO A 860 14.90 0.41 22.29
CA PRO A 860 15.68 1.32 21.44
C PRO A 860 16.76 0.54 20.69
N VAL A 861 17.38 1.19 19.71
CA VAL A 861 18.68 0.73 19.19
C VAL A 861 19.69 0.79 20.35
N LYS A 862 20.30 -0.35 20.67
CA LYS A 862 21.19 -0.51 21.83
C LYS A 862 22.65 -0.39 21.42
N PHE A 863 23.45 0.31 22.21
CA PHE A 863 24.88 0.53 21.98
C PHE A 863 25.70 -0.07 23.11
N PHE A 864 26.59 -1.00 22.78
CA PHE A 864 27.51 -1.64 23.72
C PHE A 864 28.94 -1.29 23.36
N LYS A 865 29.56 -0.42 24.16
CA LYS A 865 30.98 -0.08 24.00
C LYS A 865 31.86 -1.26 24.41
N ASN A 866 32.83 -1.63 23.57
CA ASN A 866 33.86 -2.59 23.88
C ASN A 866 35.04 -1.91 24.58
N ASP A 867 35.07 -1.99 25.91
CA ASP A 867 36.21 -1.52 26.70
C ASP A 867 37.21 -2.66 26.91
N HIS A 868 38.10 -2.85 25.92
CA HIS A 868 39.20 -3.80 25.95
C HIS A 868 38.77 -5.25 26.24
N GLY A 869 37.78 -5.75 25.48
CA GLY A 869 37.24 -7.10 25.62
C GLY A 869 36.03 -7.22 26.55
N ILE A 870 35.48 -6.11 27.04
CA ILE A 870 34.29 -6.07 27.90
C ILE A 870 33.26 -5.09 27.32
N PHE A 871 32.09 -5.62 26.96
CA PHE A 871 30.97 -4.83 26.45
C PHE A 871 30.17 -4.17 27.58
N LYS A 872 29.99 -2.85 27.49
CA LYS A 872 29.21 -2.04 28.43
C LYS A 872 28.08 -1.31 27.71
N ASP A 873 26.84 -1.45 28.17
CA ASP A 873 25.70 -0.71 27.62
C ASP A 873 25.90 0.80 27.84
N GLN A 874 25.98 1.55 26.73
CA GLN A 874 26.11 3.01 26.67
C GLN A 874 24.85 3.68 26.09
N THR A 875 23.76 2.93 25.91
CA THR A 875 22.55 3.40 25.21
C THR A 875 21.99 4.70 25.80
N GLU A 876 21.93 4.82 27.13
CA GLU A 876 21.44 6.05 27.81
C GLU A 876 22.25 7.29 27.42
N GLY A 877 23.53 7.11 27.09
CA GLY A 877 24.44 8.17 26.67
C GLY A 877 24.25 8.63 25.23
N THR A 878 23.52 7.89 24.39
CA THR A 878 23.47 8.13 22.93
C THR A 878 22.59 9.31 22.51
N GLY A 879 21.60 9.66 23.33
CA GLY A 879 20.58 10.66 22.99
C GLY A 879 19.31 10.07 22.36
N ILE A 880 19.29 8.77 22.04
CA ILE A 880 18.16 8.10 21.36
C ILE A 880 17.54 6.96 22.18
N ALA A 881 17.90 6.80 23.46
CA ALA A 881 17.41 5.72 24.33
C ALA A 881 15.87 5.71 24.50
N ASN A 882 15.20 6.85 24.25
CA ASN A 882 13.76 6.98 24.30
C ASN A 882 13.04 6.66 22.98
N GLN A 883 13.77 6.35 21.90
CA GLN A 883 13.22 5.99 20.59
C GLN A 883 13.03 4.48 20.51
N LEU A 884 11.86 4.02 20.94
CA LEU A 884 11.48 2.63 21.07
C LEU A 884 10.70 2.17 19.83
N GLY A 885 11.15 1.12 19.18
CA GLY A 885 10.56 0.69 17.90
C GLY A 885 10.47 -0.81 17.73
N TRP A 886 10.01 -1.22 16.56
CA TRP A 886 10.11 -2.60 16.06
C TRP A 886 11.30 -2.69 15.11
N TRP A 887 12.49 -2.40 15.64
CA TRP A 887 13.72 -2.33 14.85
C TRP A 887 14.08 -3.73 14.34
N ASN A 888 14.11 -3.89 13.03
CA ASN A 888 14.28 -5.19 12.37
C ASN A 888 15.72 -5.42 11.89
N THR A 889 16.41 -4.39 11.42
CA THR A 889 17.71 -4.55 10.76
C THR A 889 18.63 -3.33 10.94
N ILE A 890 19.94 -3.54 10.77
CA ILE A 890 20.96 -2.48 10.81
C ILE A 890 22.08 -2.70 9.77
N THR A 891 22.54 -1.60 9.17
CA THR A 891 23.79 -1.57 8.38
C THR A 891 24.55 -0.27 8.68
N GLY A 892 25.88 -0.32 8.67
CA GLY A 892 26.75 0.81 9.00
C GLY A 892 27.60 1.27 7.82
N ALA A 893 27.80 2.57 7.70
CA ALA A 893 28.67 3.21 6.71
C ALA A 893 28.91 4.70 7.03
N ASP A 894 29.97 5.29 6.48
CA ASP A 894 30.26 6.72 6.51
C ASP A 894 29.51 7.42 5.36
N PHE A 895 28.23 7.75 5.57
CA PHE A 895 27.34 8.26 4.50
C PHE A 895 27.56 9.74 4.19
N ASP A 896 28.18 10.50 5.08
CA ASP A 896 28.42 11.95 4.93
C ASP A 896 29.91 12.35 4.79
N HIS A 897 30.81 11.37 4.74
CA HIS A 897 32.26 11.53 4.51
C HIS A 897 32.95 12.31 5.63
N ASP A 898 32.51 12.12 6.88
CA ASP A 898 33.11 12.76 8.06
C ASP A 898 34.07 11.84 8.83
N GLY A 899 34.06 10.53 8.52
CA GLY A 899 34.93 9.51 9.10
C GLY A 899 34.37 8.84 10.37
N ASP A 900 33.23 9.28 10.87
CA ASP A 900 32.43 8.56 11.86
C ASP A 900 31.47 7.60 11.13
N ILE A 901 31.21 6.43 11.72
CA ILE A 901 30.29 5.45 11.10
C ILE A 901 28.86 5.79 11.52
N ASP A 902 28.04 6.08 10.52
CA ASP A 902 26.59 6.21 10.63
C ASP A 902 25.88 4.87 10.41
N TYR A 903 24.56 4.85 10.60
CA TYR A 903 23.76 3.65 10.37
C TYR A 903 22.48 3.93 9.60
N ILE A 904 22.02 2.93 8.86
CA ILE A 904 20.61 2.81 8.52
C ILE A 904 20.01 1.71 9.38
N VAL A 905 18.91 2.04 10.06
CA VAL A 905 18.13 1.12 10.88
C VAL A 905 16.72 0.96 10.30
N GLY A 906 16.37 -0.27 9.96
CA GLY A 906 15.08 -0.63 9.40
C GLY A 906 14.05 -0.93 10.50
N ASN A 907 12.81 -0.49 10.28
CA ASN A 907 11.67 -0.69 11.17
C ASN A 907 10.45 -1.14 10.34
N THR A 908 9.27 -1.28 10.94
CA THR A 908 8.03 -1.71 10.25
C THR A 908 7.57 -0.75 9.15
N GLY A 909 7.92 0.54 9.24
CA GLY A 909 7.42 1.58 8.36
C GLY A 909 6.08 2.16 8.82
N LEU A 910 5.51 3.02 7.98
CA LEU A 910 4.29 3.77 8.26
C LEU A 910 3.04 3.19 7.60
N ASN A 911 3.17 2.25 6.66
CA ASN A 911 2.03 1.64 5.98
C ASN A 911 1.42 0.47 6.76
N THR A 912 0.88 0.76 7.94
CA THR A 912 0.33 -0.24 8.85
C THR A 912 -0.78 0.36 9.71
N PHE A 913 -1.72 -0.47 10.15
CA PHE A 913 -2.72 -0.13 11.16
C PHE A 913 -2.07 0.28 12.50
N TYR A 914 -0.91 -0.31 12.84
CA TYR A 914 -0.20 0.05 14.06
C TYR A 914 0.49 1.41 13.88
N LYS A 915 0.01 2.42 14.60
CA LYS A 915 0.63 3.76 14.63
C LYS A 915 1.22 4.03 16.01
N ALA A 916 2.46 4.52 16.04
CA ALA A 916 3.16 4.84 17.27
C ALA A 916 3.83 6.21 17.17
N THR A 917 3.61 7.05 18.18
CA THR A 917 4.28 8.34 18.37
C THR A 917 4.66 8.50 19.84
N ASP A 918 5.43 9.54 20.18
CA ASP A 918 5.72 9.88 21.57
C ASP A 918 4.45 10.17 22.39
N GLN A 919 3.48 10.85 21.77
CA GLN A 919 2.22 11.21 22.41
C GLN A 919 1.26 10.02 22.51
N TYR A 920 1.24 9.19 21.47
CA TYR A 920 0.34 8.05 21.32
C TYR A 920 1.16 6.79 20.99
N PRO A 921 1.86 6.23 22.00
CA PRO A 921 2.67 5.03 21.79
C PRO A 921 1.79 3.79 21.71
N MET A 922 2.32 2.73 21.12
CA MET A 922 1.72 1.41 21.21
C MET A 922 2.32 0.62 22.38
N TYR A 923 1.53 -0.31 22.91
CA TYR A 923 1.97 -1.19 23.99
C TYR A 923 1.67 -2.64 23.68
N ILE A 924 2.41 -3.51 24.35
CA ILE A 924 2.04 -4.91 24.53
C ILE A 924 2.09 -5.24 26.01
N THR A 925 1.01 -5.82 26.54
CA THR A 925 0.92 -6.24 27.95
C THR A 925 0.75 -7.74 28.01
N ALA A 926 1.63 -8.44 28.72
CA ALA A 926 1.64 -9.89 28.71
C ALA A 926 1.91 -10.54 30.07
N LYS A 927 1.16 -11.61 30.34
CA LYS A 927 1.19 -12.44 31.54
C LYS A 927 0.29 -13.66 31.29
N ASP A 928 0.46 -14.73 32.05
CA ASP A 928 -0.62 -15.72 32.26
C ASP A 928 -1.70 -15.08 33.15
N PHE A 929 -2.72 -14.45 32.54
CA PHE A 929 -3.71 -13.66 33.28
C PHE A 929 -4.80 -14.51 33.93
N ASP A 930 -5.08 -15.70 33.39
CA ASP A 930 -6.10 -16.63 33.90
C ASP A 930 -5.52 -17.86 34.62
N ASN A 931 -4.20 -17.97 34.75
CA ASN A 931 -3.44 -19.05 35.40
C ASN A 931 -3.62 -20.41 34.71
N ASN A 932 -3.68 -20.41 33.39
CA ASN A 932 -3.82 -21.63 32.58
C ASN A 932 -2.48 -22.15 32.03
N HIS A 933 -1.35 -21.54 32.42
CA HIS A 933 0.02 -21.81 31.95
C HIS A 933 0.31 -21.38 30.50
N SER A 934 -0.61 -20.70 29.83
CA SER A 934 -0.39 -20.02 28.55
C SER A 934 -0.03 -18.57 28.80
N TYR A 935 0.85 -18.02 27.97
CA TYR A 935 1.25 -16.62 28.07
C TYR A 935 0.33 -15.76 27.20
N ASP A 936 -0.55 -14.99 27.84
CA ASP A 936 -1.44 -14.09 27.11
C ASP A 936 -0.72 -12.78 26.77
N ALA A 937 -0.74 -12.39 25.50
CA ALA A 937 -0.19 -11.12 25.04
C ALA A 937 -1.31 -10.23 24.50
N PHE A 938 -1.42 -8.99 24.98
CA PHE A 938 -2.43 -8.03 24.53
C PHE A 938 -1.77 -6.78 23.96
N PRO A 939 -1.69 -6.65 22.63
CA PRO A 939 -1.34 -5.39 21.98
C PRO A 939 -2.44 -4.35 22.14
N SER A 940 -2.04 -3.11 22.38
CA SER A 940 -2.93 -1.96 22.45
C SER A 940 -2.38 -0.78 21.65
N VAL A 941 -3.32 -0.01 21.09
CA VAL A 941 -3.10 1.16 20.25
C VAL A 941 -3.95 2.31 20.74
N PHE A 942 -3.60 3.55 20.37
CA PHE A 942 -4.45 4.70 20.62
C PHE A 942 -5.35 4.95 19.42
N LEU A 943 -6.66 4.99 19.65
CA LEU A 943 -7.67 5.30 18.65
C LEU A 943 -8.62 6.37 19.20
N LYS A 944 -9.30 7.07 18.29
CA LYS A 944 -10.38 8.00 18.67
C LYS A 944 -11.52 7.21 19.32
N ASP A 945 -12.01 7.69 20.45
CA ASP A 945 -13.29 7.27 21.00
C ASP A 945 -14.46 7.91 20.23
N LYS A 946 -15.70 7.60 20.62
CA LYS A 946 -16.92 8.18 20.02
C LYS A 946 -17.00 9.72 20.09
N LYS A 947 -16.19 10.37 20.93
CA LYS A 947 -16.12 11.82 21.08
C LYS A 947 -14.91 12.43 20.35
N GLY A 948 -14.14 11.61 19.63
CA GLY A 948 -12.92 12.04 18.93
C GLY A 948 -11.70 12.17 19.84
N VAL A 949 -11.74 11.63 21.06
CA VAL A 949 -10.61 11.70 22.01
C VAL A 949 -9.77 10.44 21.87
N MET A 950 -8.46 10.60 21.67
CA MET A 950 -7.52 9.47 21.62
C MET A 950 -7.43 8.77 22.97
N GLN A 951 -7.69 7.46 23.00
CA GLN A 951 -7.53 6.61 24.19
C GLN A 951 -6.89 5.27 23.83
N GLU A 952 -6.27 4.62 24.82
CA GLU A 952 -5.67 3.29 24.65
C GLU A 952 -6.75 2.20 24.63
N PHE A 953 -6.87 1.50 23.50
CA PHE A 953 -7.77 0.38 23.28
C PHE A 953 -6.99 -0.88 22.90
N PRO A 954 -7.53 -2.08 23.18
CA PRO A 954 -7.00 -3.30 22.58
C PRO A 954 -7.07 -3.25 21.05
N ALA A 955 -6.02 -3.69 20.37
CA ALA A 955 -6.00 -3.71 18.90
C ALA A 955 -7.07 -4.64 18.31
N HIS A 956 -7.36 -5.77 18.98
CA HIS A 956 -8.17 -6.87 18.45
C HIS A 956 -9.67 -6.74 18.76
N THR A 957 -10.50 -7.50 18.04
CA THR A 957 -11.96 -7.49 18.24
C THR A 957 -12.37 -8.21 19.52
N ARG A 958 -13.67 -8.16 19.85
CA ARG A 958 -14.21 -8.86 21.01
C ARG A 958 -13.99 -10.37 20.90
N GLU A 959 -14.19 -10.93 19.72
CA GLU A 959 -14.13 -12.37 19.45
C GLU A 959 -12.71 -12.86 19.69
N ASP A 960 -11.73 -12.08 19.27
CA ASP A 960 -10.32 -12.43 19.37
C ASP A 960 -9.87 -12.45 20.83
N ILE A 961 -10.24 -11.43 21.62
CA ILE A 961 -9.90 -11.44 23.05
C ILE A 961 -10.63 -12.55 23.82
N VAL A 962 -11.82 -12.97 23.37
CA VAL A 962 -12.55 -14.11 23.94
C VAL A 962 -11.89 -15.44 23.58
N LYS A 963 -11.33 -15.57 22.35
CA LYS A 963 -10.52 -16.73 21.99
C LYS A 963 -9.27 -16.79 22.88
N GLN A 964 -8.62 -15.66 23.16
CA GLN A 964 -7.45 -15.61 24.03
C GLN A 964 -7.80 -15.99 25.48
N MET A 965 -8.75 -15.27 26.08
CA MET A 965 -9.19 -15.47 27.47
C MET A 965 -10.71 -15.65 27.53
N ILE A 966 -11.19 -16.88 27.72
CA ILE A 966 -12.63 -17.22 27.69
C ILE A 966 -13.46 -16.39 28.69
N SER A 967 -12.88 -16.04 29.84
CA SER A 967 -13.52 -15.20 30.87
C SER A 967 -13.96 -13.82 30.37
N MET A 968 -13.36 -13.31 29.28
CA MET A 968 -13.77 -12.05 28.64
C MET A 968 -15.20 -12.08 28.12
N ARG A 969 -15.74 -13.27 27.78
CA ARG A 969 -17.14 -13.43 27.35
C ARG A 969 -18.13 -13.04 28.45
N ILE A 970 -17.79 -13.33 29.71
CA ILE A 970 -18.64 -12.98 30.87
C ILE A 970 -18.56 -11.47 31.13
N LYS A 971 -17.35 -10.91 31.00
CA LYS A 971 -17.08 -9.49 31.26
C LYS A 971 -17.72 -8.58 30.21
N PHE A 972 -17.64 -8.96 28.93
CA PHE A 972 -18.20 -8.22 27.82
C PHE A 972 -19.27 -9.07 27.13
N GLN A 973 -20.50 -9.00 27.63
CA GLN A 973 -21.59 -9.86 27.15
C GLN A 973 -22.01 -9.54 25.72
N ASN A 974 -21.85 -8.28 25.29
CA ASN A 974 -22.20 -7.80 23.96
C ASN A 974 -21.08 -6.92 23.38
N PHE A 975 -21.14 -6.64 22.08
CA PHE A 975 -20.12 -5.87 21.37
C PHE A 975 -20.06 -4.44 21.86
N LYS A 976 -21.22 -3.82 22.12
CA LYS A 976 -21.31 -2.45 22.63
C LYS A 976 -20.56 -2.25 23.95
N SER A 977 -20.62 -3.22 24.86
CA SER A 977 -19.90 -3.17 26.14
C SER A 977 -18.38 -3.23 25.95
N TYR A 978 -17.91 -3.93 24.91
CA TYR A 978 -16.48 -4.01 24.57
C TYR A 978 -16.00 -2.79 23.77
N ALA A 979 -16.83 -2.27 22.88
CA ALA A 979 -16.51 -1.13 21.99
C ALA A 979 -16.14 0.16 22.74
N VAL A 980 -16.52 0.28 24.01
CA VAL A 980 -16.16 1.40 24.90
C VAL A 980 -15.08 1.04 25.93
N ALA A 981 -14.60 -0.21 25.94
CA ALA A 981 -13.68 -0.71 26.94
C ALA A 981 -12.23 -0.33 26.61
N THR A 982 -11.66 0.57 27.41
CA THR A 982 -10.22 0.91 27.35
C THR A 982 -9.35 -0.27 27.76
N MET A 983 -8.05 -0.19 27.50
CA MET A 983 -7.12 -1.24 27.91
C MET A 983 -7.11 -1.45 29.44
N ASP A 984 -7.26 -0.40 30.25
CA ASP A 984 -7.43 -0.48 31.71
C ASP A 984 -8.74 -1.16 32.12
N SER A 985 -9.76 -1.11 31.27
CA SER A 985 -11.02 -1.82 31.50
C SER A 985 -10.88 -3.30 31.18
N VAL A 986 -10.12 -3.67 30.15
CA VAL A 986 -9.89 -5.08 29.74
C VAL A 986 -8.93 -5.78 30.70
N ILE A 987 -7.72 -5.23 30.86
CA ILE A 987 -6.69 -5.69 31.79
C ILE A 987 -6.54 -4.63 32.88
N THR A 988 -7.19 -4.88 34.03
CA THR A 988 -7.23 -3.92 35.13
C THR A 988 -5.83 -3.65 35.70
N PRO A 989 -5.61 -2.49 36.35
CA PRO A 989 -4.35 -2.20 37.03
C PRO A 989 -3.92 -3.29 38.02
N GLU A 990 -4.87 -3.98 38.65
CA GLU A 990 -4.59 -5.12 39.54
C GLU A 990 -4.09 -6.34 38.76
N MET A 991 -4.76 -6.73 37.67
CA MET A 991 -4.33 -7.84 36.81
C MET A 991 -2.93 -7.61 36.25
N ARG A 992 -2.61 -6.36 35.91
CA ARG A 992 -1.32 -5.92 35.35
C ARG A 992 -0.15 -6.05 36.32
N LYS A 993 -0.38 -6.20 37.63
CA LYS A 993 0.73 -6.40 38.58
C LYS A 993 1.56 -7.63 38.21
N GLY A 994 2.86 -7.42 38.02
CA GLY A 994 3.80 -8.46 37.59
C GLY A 994 3.68 -8.87 36.12
N ALA A 995 2.87 -8.19 35.31
CA ALA A 995 2.85 -8.38 33.86
C ALA A 995 4.04 -7.65 33.21
N ILE A 996 4.52 -8.21 32.10
CA ILE A 996 5.41 -7.47 31.20
C ILE A 996 4.57 -6.43 30.47
N ARG A 997 5.08 -5.21 30.36
CA ARG A 997 4.48 -4.18 29.53
C ARG A 997 5.55 -3.42 28.78
N LEU A 998 5.64 -3.64 27.47
CA LEU A 998 6.62 -3.00 26.60
C LEU A 998 5.96 -1.89 25.77
N LYS A 999 6.77 -0.92 25.34
CA LYS A 999 6.33 0.31 24.66
C LYS A 999 7.08 0.46 23.34
N ALA A 1000 6.39 0.91 22.29
CA ALA A 1000 7.01 1.48 21.10
C ALA A 1000 6.38 2.85 20.79
N ASN A 1001 7.18 3.83 20.38
CA ASN A 1001 6.79 5.20 20.03
C ASN A 1001 7.31 5.64 18.66
N MET A 1002 7.99 4.75 17.92
CA MET A 1002 8.52 5.04 16.60
C MET A 1002 8.52 3.78 15.71
N LEU A 1003 7.93 3.90 14.51
CA LEU A 1003 7.92 2.83 13.50
C LEU A 1003 8.64 3.21 12.19
N GLN A 1004 9.17 4.44 12.10
CA GLN A 1004 9.88 4.89 10.91
C GLN A 1004 11.27 4.25 10.81
N SER A 1005 11.64 3.82 9.61
CA SER A 1005 13.01 3.47 9.26
C SER A 1005 13.87 4.73 9.15
N CYS A 1006 15.10 4.71 9.67
CA CYS A 1006 15.91 5.91 9.87
C CYS A 1006 17.34 5.77 9.38
N TYR A 1007 17.88 6.89 8.91
CA TYR A 1007 19.31 7.19 8.94
C TYR A 1007 19.66 7.70 10.34
N LEU A 1008 20.54 7.00 11.02
CA LEU A 1008 21.07 7.33 12.32
C LEU A 1008 22.45 7.95 12.14
N ARG A 1009 22.49 9.29 12.06
CA ARG A 1009 23.74 10.03 11.92
C ARG A 1009 24.53 9.96 13.23
N ASN A 1010 25.82 9.67 13.13
CA ASN A 1010 26.77 9.75 14.21
C ASN A 1010 27.27 11.19 14.33
N ASP A 1011 26.93 11.87 15.43
CA ASP A 1011 27.38 13.25 15.69
C ASP A 1011 28.77 13.28 16.37
N GLY A 1012 29.45 12.14 16.41
CA GLY A 1012 30.71 11.90 17.11
C GLY A 1012 30.55 11.70 18.63
N LYS A 1013 31.59 11.14 19.25
CA LYS A 1013 31.66 10.89 20.71
C LYS A 1013 30.49 10.06 21.26
N GLY A 1014 29.96 9.14 20.46
CA GLY A 1014 28.85 8.26 20.83
C GLY A 1014 27.50 8.98 20.97
N LYS A 1015 27.29 10.10 20.26
CA LYS A 1015 26.00 10.80 20.15
C LYS A 1015 25.40 10.58 18.79
N PHE A 1016 24.07 10.44 18.73
CA PHE A 1016 23.39 10.15 17.48
C PHE A 1016 22.11 10.98 17.29
N THR A 1017 21.81 11.26 16.03
CA THR A 1017 20.57 11.89 15.60
C THR A 1017 19.79 10.95 14.68
N MET A 1018 18.52 10.65 15.01
CA MET A 1018 17.63 9.87 14.14
C MET A 1018 16.96 10.78 13.10
N ILE A 1019 17.14 10.45 11.83
CA ILE A 1019 16.54 11.15 10.69
C ILE A 1019 15.73 10.14 9.88
N PRO A 1020 14.39 10.32 9.72
CA PRO A 1020 13.60 9.41 8.91
C PRO A 1020 14.10 9.30 7.46
N LEU A 1021 14.13 8.09 6.92
CA LEU A 1021 14.36 7.87 5.49
C LEU A 1021 13.16 8.37 4.65
N PRO A 1022 13.35 8.62 3.33
CA PRO A 1022 12.27 9.04 2.44
C PRO A 1022 11.04 8.12 2.49
N GLU A 1023 9.85 8.64 2.17
CA GLU A 1023 8.56 7.90 2.22
C GLU A 1023 8.59 6.54 1.51
N ALA A 1024 9.32 6.43 0.40
CA ALA A 1024 9.49 5.16 -0.33
C ALA A 1024 10.12 4.03 0.53
N ALA A 1025 10.87 4.36 1.58
CA ALA A 1025 11.44 3.40 2.54
C ALA A 1025 10.53 3.15 3.76
N GLN A 1026 9.36 3.80 3.82
CA GLN A 1026 8.37 3.68 4.89
C GLN A 1026 7.14 2.86 4.49
N ILE A 1027 7.02 2.43 3.22
CA ILE A 1027 5.83 1.72 2.70
C ILE A 1027 5.70 0.28 3.21
N SER A 1028 6.73 -0.28 3.87
CA SER A 1028 6.71 -1.62 4.47
C SER A 1028 7.88 -1.82 5.43
N GLN A 1029 7.95 -2.99 6.04
CA GLN A 1029 9.07 -3.41 6.89
C GLN A 1029 10.35 -3.59 6.06
N LEU A 1030 11.47 -3.04 6.53
CA LEU A 1030 12.79 -3.24 5.92
C LEU A 1030 13.50 -4.47 6.50
N SER A 1031 14.15 -5.24 5.62
CA SER A 1031 14.86 -6.48 5.96
C SER A 1031 16.32 -6.43 5.47
N GLY A 1032 16.66 -7.05 4.34
CA GLY A 1032 18.05 -7.12 3.86
C GLY A 1032 18.53 -5.79 3.26
N MET A 1033 19.78 -5.42 3.56
CA MET A 1033 20.38 -4.16 3.10
C MET A 1033 21.83 -4.38 2.65
N VAL A 1034 22.22 -3.76 1.54
CA VAL A 1034 23.61 -3.72 1.06
C VAL A 1034 24.00 -2.29 0.73
N VAL A 1035 25.14 -1.86 1.28
CA VAL A 1035 25.73 -0.54 1.06
C VAL A 1035 26.97 -0.67 0.17
N ASP A 1036 27.01 0.10 -0.91
CA ASP A 1036 28.19 0.29 -1.77
C ASP A 1036 27.98 1.53 -2.66
N ASP A 1037 29.01 1.96 -3.37
CA ASP A 1037 28.86 3.02 -4.39
C ASP A 1037 28.50 2.36 -5.74
N PHE A 1038 27.20 2.27 -6.04
CA PHE A 1038 26.72 1.49 -7.20
C PHE A 1038 26.88 2.24 -8.52
N ASP A 1039 26.76 3.57 -8.50
CA ASP A 1039 26.89 4.39 -9.70
C ASP A 1039 28.29 5.01 -9.88
N GLY A 1040 29.18 4.80 -8.90
CA GLY A 1040 30.58 5.25 -8.82
C GLY A 1040 30.73 6.77 -8.86
N ASP A 1041 29.83 7.50 -8.21
CA ASP A 1041 29.94 8.94 -8.03
C ASP A 1041 30.71 9.36 -6.77
N GLY A 1042 31.21 8.38 -6.01
CA GLY A 1042 31.97 8.55 -4.78
C GLY A 1042 31.10 8.73 -3.55
N ASN A 1043 29.79 8.52 -3.62
CA ASN A 1043 28.88 8.51 -2.48
C ASN A 1043 28.27 7.12 -2.29
N LEU A 1044 27.99 6.75 -1.05
CA LEU A 1044 27.46 5.44 -0.73
C LEU A 1044 25.94 5.39 -0.95
N ASP A 1045 25.51 4.36 -1.69
CA ASP A 1045 24.13 4.04 -1.98
C ASP A 1045 23.67 2.82 -1.18
N VAL A 1046 22.36 2.61 -1.07
CA VAL A 1046 21.79 1.49 -0.30
C VAL A 1046 20.75 0.76 -1.13
N ALA A 1047 20.99 -0.53 -1.37
CA ALA A 1047 19.99 -1.45 -1.93
C ALA A 1047 19.22 -2.11 -0.78
N LEU A 1048 17.89 -2.18 -0.89
CA LEU A 1048 16.98 -2.60 0.17
C LEU A 1048 16.01 -3.69 -0.31
N SER A 1049 15.77 -4.68 0.55
CA SER A 1049 14.65 -5.63 0.49
C SER A 1049 13.77 -5.49 1.74
N GLY A 1050 12.57 -6.04 1.69
CA GLY A 1050 11.58 -5.87 2.76
C GLY A 1050 10.30 -6.66 2.51
N ASN A 1051 9.24 -6.24 3.21
CA ASN A 1051 7.96 -6.94 3.41
C ASN A 1051 7.95 -7.93 4.59
N ASP A 1052 6.73 -8.16 5.08
CA ASP A 1052 6.39 -9.24 6.00
C ASP A 1052 4.95 -9.72 5.70
N PHE A 1053 4.83 -10.97 5.23
CA PHE A 1053 3.53 -11.57 4.91
C PHE A 1053 2.92 -12.32 6.10
N GLY A 1054 3.65 -12.40 7.22
CA GLY A 1054 3.28 -13.15 8.42
C GLY A 1054 2.36 -12.41 9.38
N THR A 1055 1.69 -11.33 8.96
CA THR A 1055 0.81 -10.53 9.83
C THR A 1055 -0.52 -11.21 10.13
N GLU A 1056 -1.16 -10.78 11.23
CA GLU A 1056 -2.53 -11.19 11.56
C GLU A 1056 -3.54 -10.66 10.51
N VAL A 1057 -4.56 -11.47 10.20
CA VAL A 1057 -5.45 -11.28 9.04
C VAL A 1057 -6.10 -9.89 8.95
N SER A 1058 -6.56 -9.33 10.07
CA SER A 1058 -7.25 -8.02 10.04
C SER A 1058 -6.32 -6.83 9.79
N THR A 1059 -5.02 -7.00 10.02
CA THR A 1059 -4.02 -5.95 9.76
C THR A 1059 -3.63 -5.89 8.28
N GLY A 1060 -3.78 -7.01 7.57
CA GLY A 1060 -3.28 -7.19 6.22
C GLY A 1060 -1.77 -7.37 6.14
N ARG A 1061 -1.29 -7.92 5.02
CA ARG A 1061 0.14 -8.17 4.79
C ARG A 1061 0.89 -6.86 4.62
N TYR A 1062 2.12 -6.79 5.13
CA TYR A 1062 3.03 -5.70 4.78
C TYR A 1062 3.68 -6.03 3.44
N ASP A 1063 2.92 -5.87 2.36
CA ASP A 1063 3.30 -6.34 1.03
C ASP A 1063 3.58 -5.23 0.01
N ALA A 1064 3.49 -3.95 0.37
CA ALA A 1064 3.63 -2.85 -0.58
C ALA A 1064 5.05 -2.66 -1.17
N PHE A 1065 6.11 -3.20 -0.54
CA PHE A 1065 7.49 -2.98 -0.99
C PHE A 1065 7.81 -3.81 -2.24
N ASN A 1066 8.50 -3.20 -3.21
CA ASN A 1066 8.92 -3.85 -4.45
C ASN A 1066 10.45 -3.91 -4.60
N GLY A 1067 11.19 -3.65 -3.52
CA GLY A 1067 12.62 -3.36 -3.52
C GLY A 1067 12.90 -1.88 -3.76
N LEU A 1068 14.02 -1.37 -3.25
CA LEU A 1068 14.38 0.05 -3.37
C LEU A 1068 15.90 0.20 -3.46
N LEU A 1069 16.34 1.17 -4.26
CA LEU A 1069 17.71 1.69 -4.22
C LEU A 1069 17.66 3.16 -3.82
N LEU A 1070 18.30 3.48 -2.69
CA LEU A 1070 18.48 4.84 -2.20
C LEU A 1070 19.84 5.35 -2.67
N LYS A 1071 19.84 6.35 -3.52
CA LYS A 1071 21.05 7.04 -3.96
C LYS A 1071 21.50 8.04 -2.89
N GLY A 1072 22.74 7.91 -2.41
CA GLY A 1072 23.32 8.84 -1.42
C GLY A 1072 23.77 10.15 -2.05
N ASP A 1073 23.71 11.25 -1.29
CA ASP A 1073 24.24 12.55 -1.71
C ASP A 1073 25.63 12.88 -1.12
N GLY A 1074 26.15 11.97 -0.28
CA GLY A 1074 27.42 12.13 0.43
C GLY A 1074 27.38 13.17 1.54
N LYS A 1075 26.19 13.49 2.08
CA LYS A 1075 25.93 14.39 3.20
C LYS A 1075 24.87 13.81 4.17
N GLY A 1076 24.62 12.50 4.08
CA GLY A 1076 23.56 11.81 4.82
C GLY A 1076 22.15 11.94 4.23
N GLY A 1077 22.00 12.53 3.03
CA GLY A 1077 20.74 12.61 2.30
C GLY A 1077 20.58 11.47 1.30
N PHE A 1078 19.33 11.00 1.11
CA PHE A 1078 19.01 9.90 0.22
C PHE A 1078 17.91 10.25 -0.78
N LYS A 1079 18.12 9.90 -2.05
CA LYS A 1079 17.11 10.01 -3.10
C LYS A 1079 16.68 8.61 -3.57
N PRO A 1080 15.38 8.25 -3.49
CA PRO A 1080 14.91 6.98 -4.03
C PRO A 1080 15.04 6.96 -5.56
N LEU A 1081 15.51 5.84 -6.11
CA LEU A 1081 15.48 5.55 -7.55
C LEU A 1081 14.25 4.71 -7.89
N THR A 1082 13.65 4.97 -9.05
CA THR A 1082 12.54 4.14 -9.55
C THR A 1082 13.02 2.73 -9.91
N ILE A 1083 12.10 1.78 -10.08
CA ILE A 1083 12.43 0.42 -10.56
C ILE A 1083 13.16 0.50 -11.90
N GLN A 1084 12.73 1.40 -12.80
CA GLN A 1084 13.39 1.59 -14.10
C GLN A 1084 14.80 2.17 -14.00
N GLN A 1085 15.06 3.05 -13.03
CA GLN A 1085 16.40 3.62 -12.82
C GLN A 1085 17.34 2.62 -12.15
N SER A 1086 16.85 1.91 -11.13
CA SER A 1086 17.68 1.00 -10.34
C SER A 1086 17.89 -0.36 -11.01
N GLY A 1087 16.88 -0.95 -11.64
CA GLY A 1087 16.92 -2.36 -12.03
C GLY A 1087 16.55 -3.34 -10.91
N ILE A 1088 16.30 -2.85 -9.69
CA ILE A 1088 15.99 -3.68 -8.53
C ILE A 1088 14.48 -3.90 -8.45
N TYR A 1089 14.07 -5.16 -8.42
CA TYR A 1089 12.68 -5.56 -8.25
C TYR A 1089 12.56 -6.83 -7.41
N ILE A 1090 12.13 -6.69 -6.16
CA ILE A 1090 12.01 -7.76 -5.15
C ILE A 1090 10.60 -7.66 -4.52
N PRO A 1091 9.56 -8.19 -5.19
CA PRO A 1091 8.15 -7.94 -4.82
C PRO A 1091 7.59 -8.87 -3.73
N GLY A 1092 8.27 -9.97 -3.43
CA GLY A 1092 7.81 -10.96 -2.46
C GLY A 1092 8.14 -10.58 -1.02
N ASP A 1093 8.00 -11.55 -0.13
CA ASP A 1093 8.38 -11.42 1.28
C ASP A 1093 9.91 -11.51 1.44
N GLY A 1094 10.59 -10.38 1.17
CA GLY A 1094 12.04 -10.28 1.08
C GLY A 1094 12.72 -10.40 2.44
N LYS A 1095 13.71 -11.31 2.53
CA LYS A 1095 14.47 -11.56 3.76
C LYS A 1095 15.89 -11.04 3.61
N ALA A 1096 16.81 -11.86 3.15
CA ALA A 1096 18.23 -11.52 3.03
C ALA A 1096 18.53 -10.77 1.72
N LEU A 1097 19.55 -9.91 1.75
CA LEU A 1097 20.18 -9.28 0.60
C LEU A 1097 21.70 -9.28 0.79
N VAL A 1098 22.44 -9.88 -0.13
CA VAL A 1098 23.89 -10.05 -0.04
C VAL A 1098 24.60 -9.65 -1.32
N LYS A 1099 25.87 -9.27 -1.24
CA LYS A 1099 26.77 -9.08 -2.39
C LYS A 1099 27.74 -10.23 -2.56
N LEU A 1100 28.07 -10.50 -3.83
CA LEU A 1100 29.02 -11.53 -4.27
C LEU A 1100 29.69 -11.15 -5.59
N ARG A 1101 30.85 -11.74 -5.86
CA ARG A 1101 31.56 -11.57 -7.14
C ARG A 1101 31.16 -12.64 -8.13
N GLY A 1102 30.83 -12.22 -9.35
CA GLY A 1102 30.66 -13.11 -10.49
C GLY A 1102 32.00 -13.69 -10.97
N ALA A 1103 31.97 -14.81 -11.69
CA ALA A 1103 33.14 -15.54 -12.15
C ALA A 1103 34.05 -14.72 -13.09
N LYS A 1104 33.52 -13.65 -13.68
CA LYS A 1104 34.29 -12.70 -14.52
C LYS A 1104 34.60 -11.39 -13.79
N GLY A 1105 34.44 -11.36 -12.46
CA GLY A 1105 34.68 -10.19 -11.62
C GLY A 1105 33.52 -9.19 -11.56
N GLN A 1106 32.32 -9.56 -12.01
CA GLN A 1106 31.16 -8.66 -11.97
C GLN A 1106 30.62 -8.54 -10.54
N TYR A 1107 29.98 -7.41 -10.25
CA TYR A 1107 29.29 -7.22 -8.97
C TYR A 1107 27.87 -7.77 -9.05
N LEU A 1108 27.53 -8.67 -8.13
CA LEU A 1108 26.22 -9.28 -8.04
C LEU A 1108 25.55 -8.95 -6.71
N LEU A 1109 24.21 -8.85 -6.73
CA LEU A 1109 23.36 -8.84 -5.55
C LEU A 1109 22.43 -10.05 -5.58
N ALA A 1110 22.35 -10.81 -4.49
CA ALA A 1110 21.39 -11.91 -4.34
C ALA A 1110 20.38 -11.59 -3.23
N ALA A 1111 19.09 -11.76 -3.53
CA ALA A 1111 17.98 -11.50 -2.61
C ALA A 1111 17.13 -12.74 -2.38
N SER A 1112 16.93 -13.14 -1.13
CA SER A 1112 15.99 -14.22 -0.79
C SER A 1112 14.58 -13.69 -0.54
N GLN A 1113 13.59 -14.54 -0.80
CA GLN A 1113 12.19 -14.26 -0.54
C GLN A 1113 11.52 -15.51 0.05
N TYR A 1114 10.74 -15.34 1.12
CA TYR A 1114 10.00 -16.45 1.73
C TYR A 1114 8.92 -16.96 0.77
N LYS A 1115 8.93 -18.28 0.52
CA LYS A 1115 8.03 -18.99 -0.41
C LYS A 1115 8.06 -18.45 -1.86
N ALA A 1116 9.15 -17.79 -2.25
CA ALA A 1116 9.33 -17.22 -3.58
C ALA A 1116 10.76 -17.48 -4.13
N ALA A 1117 11.00 -17.03 -5.35
CA ALA A 1117 12.28 -17.27 -6.04
C ALA A 1117 13.43 -16.49 -5.39
N LEU A 1118 14.62 -17.11 -5.31
CA LEU A 1118 15.86 -16.36 -5.11
C LEU A 1118 16.07 -15.46 -6.34
N LYS A 1119 16.45 -14.20 -6.14
CA LYS A 1119 16.78 -13.28 -7.24
C LYS A 1119 18.25 -12.94 -7.24
N LEU A 1120 18.84 -12.84 -8.43
CA LEU A 1120 20.22 -12.42 -8.66
C LEU A 1120 20.24 -11.25 -9.64
N PHE A 1121 20.91 -10.17 -9.26
CA PHE A 1121 21.07 -8.95 -10.04
C PHE A 1121 22.54 -8.70 -10.34
N GLU A 1122 22.87 -8.28 -11.55
CA GLU A 1122 24.21 -7.89 -11.97
C GLU A 1122 24.26 -6.38 -12.16
N LEU A 1123 25.25 -5.72 -11.55
CA LEU A 1123 25.53 -4.32 -11.79
C LEU A 1123 26.08 -4.17 -13.21
N LYS A 1124 25.43 -3.38 -14.06
CA LYS A 1124 25.85 -3.20 -15.46
C LYS A 1124 27.16 -2.42 -15.57
N LYS A 1125 27.47 -1.61 -14.55
CA LYS A 1125 28.72 -0.87 -14.48
C LYS A 1125 29.88 -1.82 -14.13
N PRO A 1126 30.98 -1.81 -14.90
CA PRO A 1126 32.19 -2.54 -14.52
C PRO A 1126 32.78 -1.99 -13.23
N VAL A 1127 33.14 -2.88 -12.30
CA VAL A 1127 33.82 -2.52 -11.05
C VAL A 1127 35.14 -3.29 -10.92
N SER A 1128 36.10 -2.72 -10.19
CA SER A 1128 37.31 -3.43 -9.77
C SER A 1128 37.20 -3.78 -8.31
N THR A 1129 37.27 -5.07 -7.97
CA THR A 1129 37.09 -5.53 -6.58
C THR A 1129 38.42 -5.89 -5.94
N VAL A 1130 38.53 -5.65 -4.63
CA VAL A 1130 39.65 -6.07 -3.80
C VAL A 1130 39.15 -7.10 -2.80
N LYS A 1131 39.72 -8.32 -2.85
CA LYS A 1131 39.42 -9.38 -1.87
C LYS A 1131 40.00 -8.98 -0.50
N LEU A 1132 39.19 -9.10 0.54
CA LEU A 1132 39.60 -8.82 1.92
C LEU A 1132 40.13 -10.07 2.60
N GLN A 1133 41.06 -9.87 3.52
CA GLN A 1133 41.54 -10.90 4.45
C GLN A 1133 40.52 -11.09 5.60
N PRO A 1134 40.55 -12.24 6.30
CA PRO A 1134 39.58 -12.54 7.35
C PRO A 1134 39.51 -11.49 8.48
N LEU A 1135 40.66 -10.92 8.86
CA LEU A 1135 40.79 -9.96 9.96
C LEU A 1135 40.83 -8.49 9.52
N ASP A 1136 40.61 -8.19 8.24
CA ASP A 1136 40.47 -6.80 7.78
C ASP A 1136 39.25 -6.15 8.43
N MET A 1137 39.44 -4.98 9.05
CA MET A 1137 38.36 -4.28 9.76
C MET A 1137 37.78 -3.13 8.95
N PHE A 1138 38.64 -2.31 8.34
CA PHE A 1138 38.19 -1.15 7.58
C PHE A 1138 39.22 -0.72 6.53
N ALA A 1139 38.78 0.13 5.60
CA ALA A 1139 39.63 0.90 4.72
C ALA A 1139 39.46 2.41 4.94
N THR A 1140 40.57 3.13 4.88
CA THR A 1140 40.55 4.59 4.71
C THR A 1140 40.73 4.92 3.24
N ILE A 1141 39.71 5.53 2.65
CA ILE A 1141 39.67 5.92 1.24
C ILE A 1141 39.86 7.44 1.16
N LYS A 1142 40.78 7.89 0.32
CA LYS A 1142 40.89 9.32 -0.04
C LYS A 1142 40.50 9.47 -1.49
N TYR A 1143 39.55 10.35 -1.76
CA TYR A 1143 39.07 10.65 -3.10
C TYR A 1143 39.86 11.80 -3.74
N LYS A 1144 39.93 11.81 -5.08
CA LYS A 1144 40.63 12.84 -5.87
C LYS A 1144 40.02 14.24 -5.71
N ASN A 1145 38.75 14.31 -5.30
CA ASN A 1145 38.06 15.56 -4.99
C ASN A 1145 38.36 16.11 -3.57
N GLY A 1146 39.19 15.41 -2.79
CA GLY A 1146 39.58 15.81 -1.44
C GLY A 1146 38.73 15.22 -0.31
N LYS A 1147 37.61 14.53 -0.61
CA LYS A 1147 36.84 13.79 0.39
C LYS A 1147 37.63 12.61 0.95
N ALA A 1148 37.28 12.16 2.15
CA ALA A 1148 37.78 10.93 2.74
C ALA A 1148 36.60 10.12 3.30
N GLU A 1149 36.74 8.80 3.30
CA GLU A 1149 35.73 7.88 3.81
C GLU A 1149 36.40 6.81 4.67
N LYS A 1150 35.78 6.48 5.82
CA LYS A 1150 36.07 5.26 6.58
C LYS A 1150 35.06 4.18 6.17
N ARG A 1151 35.53 3.13 5.50
CA ARG A 1151 34.69 1.99 5.07
C ARG A 1151 34.96 0.76 5.94
N GLU A 1152 34.02 0.37 6.79
CA GLU A 1152 34.12 -0.84 7.61
C GLU A 1152 33.74 -2.12 6.86
N PHE A 1153 34.24 -3.26 7.35
CA PHE A 1153 34.06 -4.58 6.76
C PHE A 1153 33.49 -5.58 7.78
N TYR A 1154 32.23 -5.95 7.59
CA TYR A 1154 31.48 -6.77 8.53
C TYR A 1154 31.53 -8.28 8.21
N ASN A 1155 31.56 -9.13 9.24
CA ASN A 1155 31.28 -10.57 9.09
C ASN A 1155 29.83 -10.84 9.49
N GLY A 1156 28.97 -10.98 8.47
CA GLY A 1156 27.52 -10.88 8.60
C GLY A 1156 27.08 -9.42 8.58
N GLY A 1157 26.07 -9.08 7.79
CA GLY A 1157 25.61 -7.69 7.63
C GLY A 1157 24.13 -7.63 7.29
N SER A 1158 23.36 -6.75 7.93
CA SER A 1158 21.89 -6.66 7.83
C SER A 1158 21.13 -7.98 8.12
N PHE A 1159 19.81 -7.94 7.96
CA PHE A 1159 18.88 -9.01 8.29
C PHE A 1159 19.20 -10.31 7.54
N LEU A 1160 19.51 -11.38 8.29
CA LEU A 1160 19.74 -12.73 7.77
C LEU A 1160 20.76 -12.84 6.62
N SER A 1161 21.68 -11.89 6.56
CA SER A 1161 22.54 -11.68 5.40
C SER A 1161 24.01 -11.74 5.78
N GLN A 1162 24.80 -12.46 5.00
CA GLN A 1162 26.26 -12.43 5.07
C GLN A 1162 26.84 -12.38 3.66
N SER A 1163 27.41 -11.22 3.31
CA SER A 1163 28.02 -10.96 2.01
C SER A 1163 29.45 -11.47 1.92
N ALA A 1164 29.91 -11.75 0.71
CA ALA A 1164 31.31 -12.04 0.45
C ALA A 1164 32.19 -10.85 0.85
N ARG A 1165 33.39 -11.15 1.36
CA ARG A 1165 34.33 -10.14 1.87
C ARG A 1165 35.17 -9.53 0.75
N PHE A 1166 34.61 -8.51 0.10
CA PHE A 1166 35.32 -7.66 -0.85
C PHE A 1166 34.77 -6.23 -0.82
N PHE A 1167 35.54 -5.29 -1.38
CA PHE A 1167 35.05 -3.93 -1.64
C PHE A 1167 35.46 -3.46 -3.03
N ASN A 1168 34.74 -2.46 -3.54
CA ASN A 1168 34.96 -1.88 -4.85
C ASN A 1168 36.00 -0.75 -4.80
N THR A 1169 36.80 -0.67 -5.86
CA THR A 1169 37.70 0.45 -6.15
C THR A 1169 37.31 1.07 -7.48
N ASP A 1170 37.42 2.39 -7.56
CA ASP A 1170 37.11 3.12 -8.77
C ASP A 1170 38.09 4.29 -9.01
N LYS A 1171 37.96 4.93 -10.18
CA LYS A 1171 38.89 5.97 -10.65
C LYS A 1171 38.80 7.29 -9.87
N SER A 1172 37.76 7.50 -9.09
CA SER A 1172 37.60 8.65 -8.20
C SER A 1172 38.53 8.56 -6.99
N MET A 1173 38.94 7.35 -6.60
CA MET A 1173 39.84 7.12 -5.46
C MET A 1173 41.27 7.53 -5.81
N ALA A 1174 41.92 8.26 -4.89
CA ALA A 1174 43.31 8.69 -4.97
C ALA A 1174 44.25 7.74 -4.21
N SER A 1175 43.81 7.23 -3.05
CA SER A 1175 44.53 6.22 -2.29
C SER A 1175 43.58 5.41 -1.43
N VAL A 1176 43.86 4.12 -1.27
CA VAL A 1176 43.12 3.23 -0.37
C VAL A 1176 44.10 2.50 0.53
N THR A 1177 43.85 2.53 1.83
CA THR A 1177 44.62 1.80 2.84
C THR A 1177 43.69 0.92 3.64
N VAL A 1178 43.91 -0.39 3.63
CA VAL A 1178 43.15 -1.38 4.42
C VAL A 1178 43.89 -1.65 5.73
N THR A 1179 43.18 -1.63 6.85
CA THR A 1179 43.71 -1.88 8.20
C THR A 1179 43.06 -3.12 8.80
N ASP A 1180 43.88 -4.02 9.33
CA ASP A 1180 43.41 -5.19 10.07
C ASP A 1180 43.20 -4.92 11.57
N ASN A 1181 42.67 -5.90 12.29
CA ASN A 1181 42.39 -5.82 13.72
C ASN A 1181 43.62 -5.61 14.62
N THR A 1182 44.83 -5.88 14.13
CA THR A 1182 46.09 -5.60 14.83
C THR A 1182 46.59 -4.18 14.59
N GLY A 1183 45.92 -3.42 13.72
CA GLY A 1183 46.31 -2.09 13.30
C GLY A 1183 47.35 -2.09 12.17
N HIS A 1184 47.63 -3.23 11.55
CA HIS A 1184 48.53 -3.29 10.41
C HIS A 1184 47.79 -2.80 9.15
N ALA A 1185 48.35 -1.75 8.55
CA ALA A 1185 47.82 -1.10 7.37
C ALA A 1185 48.59 -1.48 6.11
N ARG A 1186 47.86 -1.78 5.03
CA ARG A 1186 48.43 -2.00 3.68
C ARG A 1186 47.78 -1.12 2.63
N SER A 1187 48.58 -0.53 1.76
CA SER A 1187 48.08 0.24 0.63
C SER A 1187 47.61 -0.67 -0.51
N ILE A 1188 46.46 -0.34 -1.09
CA ILE A 1188 45.91 -1.03 -2.25
C ILE A 1188 46.33 -0.28 -3.51
N LEU A 1189 46.81 -1.01 -4.50
CA LEU A 1189 47.13 -0.46 -5.82
C LEU A 1189 45.83 -0.15 -6.55
N LEU A 1190 45.67 1.13 -6.94
CA LEU A 1190 44.56 1.59 -7.76
C LEU A 1190 44.96 1.56 -9.23
N ASN A 1191 44.03 1.14 -10.08
CA ASN A 1191 44.22 1.02 -11.53
C ASN A 1191 43.92 2.33 -12.28
#